data_AF-A0A942DFC2-F1
#
_entry.id   AF-A0A942DFC2-F1
#
_cell.length_a   1.000
_cell.length_b   1.000
_cell.length_c   1.000
_cell.angle_alpha   90.00
_cell.angle_beta   90.00
_cell.angle_gamma   90.00
#
_symmetry.space_group_name_H-M   'P 1'
#
loop_
_entity.id
_entity.type
_entity.pdbx_description
1 polymer ?
#
loop_
_entity_poly.entity_id
_entity_poly.type
_entity_poly.pdbx_seq_one_letter_code
_entity_poly.pdbx_strand_id
1 'polypeptide(L)'
;MVINPTDPMLANPGGVSAGQLIMSAIGSKLRGFLGAPATPKAPPATEAQLKKVALQSERIHLNMLAREERFAEIIQIAETTTEQDIAGCAVSVLARAESDQVLGLERLAKSHSHAAVLAMIALFNNTHHESGKKIFITRLKSGELAQLVSSGHANLFSILDILGWLQKYGDGSFVALNHFPALFGCLTDKVEQVKVLGQMFGDPEPLGMRYIHEPNMIPGTIKLHALTLLHNYTPAERERFLIYASRDEDDRVSYAATVTLVNIWRSEQGLVPEGLEPFRMLDLNLLFHLCQISSSFQWGERVEEFYDRYKEHHERLAATDPYNDAITHEQLTAIAEELEKELVRITECRINSLQPVASKISTLLNLPVARLESTDEDVNAAYLIGSGKVQVKRQILMEDKPLSEEVMSSLLHEIGHMEQDVLVIRMIADEIGLKFGQHSQQLEKLYERYAAGIGYAPDSMFLLAVLRLRADKPLTPAEKVRAMRLYGAAHQAKINGNQGRNVQGRITHIDESIDALSGGNYDVELLNCLRSQHGLDSLFQRGNVPPVLLAEMSSCGEALYRIVSNYYKLNGAPYLVRNGKKLDIITLAREIYMSDDIDVVAPVVTKLRALLVQVLQEECVVLSKRLTQIWRTGYHEAEAYVISDRVSVIVKAIRKCWFQT
;
A
#
# COMPACT_ATOMS: atom_id res chain seq x y z
N MET A 1 12.91 10.04 -77.99
CA MET A 1 13.31 9.35 -76.75
C MET A 1 12.06 9.31 -75.88
N VAL A 2 11.44 8.17 -75.51
CA VAL A 2 11.98 6.86 -75.05
C VAL A 2 12.74 7.07 -73.73
N ILE A 3 12.32 6.50 -72.60
CA ILE A 3 12.28 5.05 -72.26
C ILE A 3 10.94 4.57 -71.61
N ASN A 4 10.63 3.29 -71.80
CA ASN A 4 9.55 2.42 -71.23
C ASN A 4 10.00 0.95 -71.50
N PRO A 5 9.62 -0.16 -70.79
CA PRO A 5 8.51 -0.47 -69.85
C PRO A 5 9.01 -0.60 -68.37
N THR A 6 8.45 -1.31 -67.36
CA THR A 6 7.50 -2.44 -67.16
C THR A 6 6.54 -2.17 -65.96
N ASP A 7 5.41 -2.85 -65.71
CA ASP A 7 4.88 -4.21 -65.98
C ASP A 7 5.42 -5.32 -65.01
N PRO A 8 4.62 -6.31 -64.54
CA PRO A 8 3.25 -6.24 -64.00
C PRO A 8 3.10 -6.90 -62.59
N MET A 9 1.92 -6.79 -61.94
CA MET A 9 1.16 -7.92 -61.33
C MET A 9 -0.04 -7.44 -60.46
N LEU A 10 -1.25 -7.90 -60.82
CA LEU A 10 -2.45 -7.91 -59.96
C LEU A 10 -2.73 -9.35 -59.52
N ALA A 11 -2.42 -9.75 -58.27
CA ALA A 11 -2.78 -11.09 -57.76
C ALA A 11 -2.74 -11.34 -56.22
N ASN A 12 -3.54 -10.63 -55.42
CA ASN A 12 -4.05 -11.13 -54.10
C ASN A 12 -2.97 -11.51 -53.03
N PRO A 13 -3.30 -12.20 -51.92
CA PRO A 13 -4.42 -11.98 -50.99
C PRO A 13 -3.90 -11.73 -49.54
N GLY A 14 -4.34 -10.66 -48.87
CA GLY A 14 -3.84 -10.41 -47.50
C GLY A 14 -4.39 -9.17 -46.77
N GLY A 15 -5.64 -8.78 -47.01
CA GLY A 15 -6.24 -7.60 -46.38
C GLY A 15 -6.45 -7.77 -44.87
N VAL A 16 -5.47 -7.37 -44.07
CA VAL A 16 -5.60 -7.22 -42.61
C VAL A 16 -6.72 -6.21 -42.33
N SER A 17 -7.78 -6.66 -41.69
CA SER A 17 -8.96 -5.82 -41.45
C SER A 17 -8.67 -4.69 -40.46
N ALA A 18 -9.44 -3.59 -40.53
CA ALA A 18 -9.37 -2.52 -39.54
C ALA A 18 -9.57 -3.03 -38.10
N GLY A 19 -10.44 -4.04 -37.91
CA GLY A 19 -10.61 -4.73 -36.63
C GLY A 19 -9.37 -5.50 -36.16
N GLN A 20 -8.54 -6.02 -37.06
CA GLN A 20 -7.23 -6.59 -36.68
C GLN A 20 -6.19 -5.52 -36.37
N LEU A 21 -6.24 -4.35 -37.02
CA LEU A 21 -5.40 -3.21 -36.65
C LEU A 21 -5.79 -2.64 -35.28
N ILE A 22 -7.09 -2.56 -34.96
CA ILE A 22 -7.60 -2.12 -33.65
C ILE A 22 -7.35 -3.18 -32.56
N MET A 23 -7.57 -4.47 -32.83
CA MET A 23 -7.13 -5.54 -31.92
C MET A 23 -5.59 -5.60 -31.80
N SER A 24 -4.84 -5.12 -32.80
CA SER A 24 -3.40 -4.89 -32.69
C SER A 24 -3.03 -3.55 -32.04
N ALA A 25 -4.00 -2.68 -31.71
CA ALA A 25 -3.80 -1.42 -30.97
C ALA A 25 -4.18 -1.57 -29.49
N ILE A 26 -5.33 -2.20 -29.20
CA ILE A 26 -5.65 -2.76 -27.88
C ILE A 26 -4.52 -3.73 -27.51
N GLY A 27 -4.21 -4.67 -28.41
CA GLY A 27 -3.07 -5.56 -28.31
C GLY A 27 -1.71 -4.96 -28.66
N SER A 28 -1.52 -3.63 -28.80
CA SER A 28 -0.18 -3.01 -28.72
C SER A 28 0.04 -2.36 -27.36
N LYS A 29 -0.98 -1.65 -26.85
CA LYS A 29 -1.06 -1.25 -25.43
C LYS A 29 -0.87 -2.49 -24.52
N LEU A 30 -1.58 -3.58 -24.83
CA LEU A 30 -1.45 -4.90 -24.18
C LEU A 30 -0.33 -5.80 -24.78
N ARG A 31 0.58 -5.27 -25.61
CA ARG A 31 1.91 -5.88 -25.87
C ARG A 31 3.02 -5.18 -25.08
N GLY A 32 2.87 -3.89 -24.76
CA GLY A 32 3.70 -3.22 -23.74
C GLY A 32 3.64 -3.92 -22.38
N PHE A 33 2.49 -4.53 -22.08
CA PHE A 33 2.24 -5.46 -20.97
C PHE A 33 3.27 -6.59 -20.78
N LEU A 34 3.97 -7.04 -21.84
CA LEU A 34 4.79 -8.26 -21.84
C LEU A 34 6.18 -8.05 -22.48
N GLY A 35 7.03 -7.23 -21.87
CA GLY A 35 8.40 -6.93 -22.31
C GLY A 35 9.40 -8.10 -22.22
N ALA A 36 9.19 -9.20 -22.97
CA ALA A 36 10.17 -10.24 -23.27
C ALA A 36 9.79 -11.02 -24.54
N PRO A 37 10.75 -11.48 -25.36
CA PRO A 37 10.47 -12.50 -26.39
C PRO A 37 10.02 -13.81 -25.73
N ALA A 38 9.39 -14.70 -26.52
CA ALA A 38 8.81 -15.96 -26.05
C ALA A 38 9.84 -16.80 -25.26
N THR A 39 9.70 -16.80 -23.94
CA THR A 39 10.49 -17.65 -23.04
C THR A 39 9.92 -19.07 -23.03
N PRO A 40 10.75 -20.10 -22.80
CA PRO A 40 10.31 -21.49 -22.85
C PRO A 40 9.20 -21.76 -21.82
N LYS A 41 8.35 -22.76 -22.10
CA LYS A 41 7.25 -23.19 -21.23
C LYS A 41 7.74 -23.29 -19.78
N ALA A 42 7.11 -22.52 -18.90
CA ALA A 42 7.39 -22.54 -17.47
C ALA A 42 7.13 -23.95 -16.88
N PRO A 43 7.79 -24.33 -15.78
CA PRO A 43 7.40 -25.52 -15.02
C PRO A 43 5.92 -25.45 -14.62
N PRO A 44 5.26 -26.62 -14.41
CA PRO A 44 3.86 -26.67 -14.03
C PRO A 44 3.59 -25.85 -12.77
N ALA A 45 2.42 -25.20 -12.71
CA ALA A 45 2.02 -24.38 -11.58
C ALA A 45 2.00 -25.20 -10.29
N THR A 46 2.51 -24.62 -9.20
CA THR A 46 2.49 -25.29 -7.90
C THR A 46 1.07 -25.33 -7.33
N GLU A 47 0.80 -26.28 -6.44
CA GLU A 47 -0.51 -26.43 -5.78
C GLU A 47 -0.97 -25.13 -5.10
N ALA A 48 -0.04 -24.40 -4.47
CA ALA A 48 -0.31 -23.08 -3.88
C ALA A 48 -0.60 -21.97 -4.90
N GLN A 49 -0.15 -22.10 -6.15
CA GLN A 49 -0.54 -21.20 -7.25
C GLN A 49 -1.93 -21.57 -7.78
N LEU A 50 -2.22 -22.87 -7.93
CA LEU A 50 -3.53 -23.37 -8.36
C LEU A 50 -4.63 -22.99 -7.36
N LYS A 51 -4.41 -23.14 -6.05
CA LYS A 51 -5.38 -22.71 -5.02
C LYS A 51 -5.66 -21.19 -5.08
N LYS A 52 -4.63 -20.35 -5.32
CA LYS A 52 -4.83 -18.89 -5.45
C LYS A 52 -5.68 -18.53 -6.68
N VAL A 53 -5.46 -19.22 -7.80
CA VAL A 53 -6.26 -19.03 -9.03
C VAL A 53 -7.71 -19.52 -8.86
N ALA A 54 -7.94 -20.57 -8.06
CA ALA A 54 -9.28 -21.01 -7.67
C ALA A 54 -10.01 -19.98 -6.78
N LEU A 55 -9.36 -19.46 -5.73
CA LEU A 55 -9.94 -18.43 -4.86
C LEU A 55 -10.26 -17.13 -5.61
N GLN A 56 -9.37 -16.69 -6.52
CA GLN A 56 -9.66 -15.56 -7.42
C GLN A 56 -10.86 -15.84 -8.32
N SER A 57 -10.97 -17.08 -8.82
CA SER A 57 -12.09 -17.52 -9.67
C SER A 57 -13.44 -17.47 -8.92
N GLU A 58 -13.48 -17.90 -7.66
CA GLU A 58 -14.69 -17.87 -6.82
C GLU A 58 -15.09 -16.44 -6.43
N ARG A 59 -14.13 -15.55 -6.09
CA ARG A 59 -14.43 -14.13 -5.84
C ARG A 59 -15.05 -13.44 -7.05
N ILE A 60 -14.56 -13.72 -8.26
CA ILE A 60 -15.14 -13.21 -9.50
C ILE A 60 -16.58 -13.73 -9.64
N HIS A 61 -16.80 -15.05 -9.49
CA HIS A 61 -18.13 -15.66 -9.64
C HIS A 61 -19.17 -15.07 -8.67
N LEU A 62 -18.81 -14.84 -7.39
CA LEU A 62 -19.68 -14.18 -6.42
C LEU A 62 -20.11 -12.76 -6.86
N ASN A 63 -19.19 -11.98 -7.43
CA ASN A 63 -19.50 -10.64 -7.96
C ASN A 63 -20.34 -10.70 -9.26
N MET A 64 -20.32 -11.81 -10.00
CA MET A 64 -21.23 -12.03 -11.14
C MET A 64 -22.64 -12.42 -10.67
N LEU A 65 -22.77 -13.36 -9.71
CA LEU A 65 -24.06 -13.71 -9.09
C LEU A 65 -24.76 -12.49 -8.47
N ALA A 66 -23.99 -11.55 -7.92
CA ALA A 66 -24.51 -10.30 -7.36
C ALA A 66 -25.23 -9.44 -8.42
N ARG A 67 -24.61 -9.30 -9.61
CA ARG A 67 -25.16 -8.54 -10.75
C ARG A 67 -26.30 -9.27 -11.46
N GLU A 68 -26.44 -10.58 -11.24
CA GLU A 68 -27.56 -11.40 -11.69
C GLU A 68 -28.68 -11.50 -10.62
N GLU A 69 -28.57 -10.78 -9.49
CA GLU A 69 -29.52 -10.79 -8.35
C GLU A 69 -29.73 -12.17 -7.69
N ARG A 70 -28.79 -13.12 -7.89
CA ARG A 70 -28.87 -14.52 -7.43
C ARG A 70 -28.45 -14.70 -5.97
N PHE A 71 -28.97 -13.84 -5.10
CA PHE A 71 -28.58 -13.73 -3.69
C PHE A 71 -28.80 -15.03 -2.88
N ALA A 72 -29.79 -15.84 -3.23
CA ALA A 72 -30.02 -17.15 -2.60
C ALA A 72 -28.82 -18.12 -2.77
N GLU A 73 -28.17 -18.09 -3.94
CA GLU A 73 -26.98 -18.90 -4.22
C GLU A 73 -25.74 -18.34 -3.50
N ILE A 74 -25.63 -17.01 -3.41
CA ILE A 74 -24.58 -16.33 -2.62
C ILE A 74 -24.68 -16.70 -1.14
N ILE A 75 -25.90 -16.76 -0.57
CA ILE A 75 -26.14 -17.24 0.81
C ILE A 75 -25.72 -18.71 0.95
N GLN A 76 -26.08 -19.58 -0.01
CA GLN A 76 -25.71 -20.99 0.03
C GLN A 76 -24.18 -21.19 -0.04
N ILE A 77 -23.46 -20.42 -0.86
CA ILE A 77 -21.99 -20.43 -0.93
C ILE A 77 -21.40 -19.95 0.40
N ALA A 78 -21.94 -18.87 0.98
CA ALA A 78 -21.49 -18.32 2.26
C ALA A 78 -21.69 -19.29 3.45
N GLU A 79 -22.76 -20.10 3.44
CA GLU A 79 -23.02 -21.12 4.47
C GLU A 79 -22.13 -22.36 4.35
N THR A 80 -21.65 -22.70 3.13
CA THR A 80 -21.00 -23.98 2.83
C THR A 80 -19.51 -23.90 2.53
N THR A 81 -18.96 -22.70 2.28
CA THR A 81 -17.52 -22.53 2.02
C THR A 81 -16.67 -22.71 3.29
N THR A 82 -15.51 -23.32 3.11
CA THR A 82 -14.44 -23.49 4.13
C THR A 82 -13.34 -22.42 4.00
N GLU A 83 -13.50 -21.46 3.07
CA GLU A 83 -12.50 -20.42 2.81
C GLU A 83 -13.04 -19.05 3.25
N GLN A 84 -12.44 -18.48 4.30
CA GLN A 84 -12.89 -17.24 4.94
C GLN A 84 -12.96 -16.04 3.95
N ASP A 85 -12.02 -15.94 3.02
CA ASP A 85 -12.01 -14.93 1.93
C ASP A 85 -13.31 -14.94 1.11
N ILE A 86 -13.85 -16.14 0.85
CA ILE A 86 -15.02 -16.37 0.00
C ILE A 86 -16.30 -16.06 0.78
N ALA A 87 -16.36 -16.48 2.05
CA ALA A 87 -17.44 -16.09 2.95
C ALA A 87 -17.50 -14.55 3.14
N GLY A 88 -16.35 -13.89 3.31
CA GLY A 88 -16.28 -12.43 3.43
C GLY A 88 -16.67 -11.70 2.14
N CYS A 89 -16.28 -12.22 0.98
CA CYS A 89 -16.72 -11.69 -0.31
C CYS A 89 -18.25 -11.80 -0.47
N ALA A 90 -18.82 -12.98 -0.17
CA ALA A 90 -20.26 -13.22 -0.24
C ALA A 90 -21.08 -12.34 0.72
N VAL A 91 -20.62 -12.17 1.96
CA VAL A 91 -21.27 -11.27 2.94
C VAL A 91 -21.14 -9.80 2.50
N SER A 92 -19.99 -9.37 1.99
CA SER A 92 -19.80 -7.99 1.52
C SER A 92 -20.68 -7.67 0.31
N VAL A 93 -20.92 -8.64 -0.57
CA VAL A 93 -21.91 -8.57 -1.65
C VAL A 93 -23.33 -8.42 -1.09
N LEU A 94 -23.75 -9.30 -0.17
CA LEU A 94 -25.10 -9.26 0.42
C LEU A 94 -25.36 -7.98 1.22
N ALA A 95 -24.34 -7.42 1.88
CA ALA A 95 -24.42 -6.18 2.64
C ALA A 95 -24.63 -4.92 1.78
N ARG A 96 -24.33 -4.99 0.47
CA ARG A 96 -24.47 -3.89 -0.50
C ARG A 96 -25.78 -3.94 -1.30
N ALA A 97 -26.56 -5.01 -1.18
CA ALA A 97 -27.87 -5.13 -1.82
C ALA A 97 -28.94 -4.35 -1.03
N GLU A 98 -30.02 -3.96 -1.71
CA GLU A 98 -31.14 -3.25 -1.09
C GLU A 98 -32.01 -4.17 -0.19
N SER A 99 -33.08 -3.61 0.39
CA SER A 99 -33.70 -3.98 1.68
C SER A 99 -33.96 -5.46 1.97
N ASP A 100 -34.19 -6.29 0.95
CA ASP A 100 -34.75 -7.62 1.14
C ASP A 100 -33.71 -8.66 1.59
N GLN A 101 -32.42 -8.36 1.47
CA GLN A 101 -31.33 -9.29 1.85
C GLN A 101 -31.03 -9.33 3.36
N VAL A 102 -31.69 -8.51 4.19
CA VAL A 102 -31.51 -8.49 5.65
C VAL A 102 -31.84 -9.85 6.28
N LEU A 103 -32.85 -10.57 5.76
CA LEU A 103 -33.18 -11.93 6.23
C LEU A 103 -32.09 -12.95 5.89
N GLY A 104 -31.37 -12.76 4.78
CA GLY A 104 -30.20 -13.55 4.40
C GLY A 104 -29.03 -13.32 5.37
N LEU A 105 -28.73 -12.06 5.68
CA LEU A 105 -27.71 -11.70 6.67
C LEU A 105 -28.07 -12.20 8.07
N GLU A 106 -29.33 -12.10 8.51
CA GLU A 106 -29.79 -12.65 9.79
C GLU A 106 -29.68 -14.18 9.85
N ARG A 107 -29.90 -14.89 8.73
CA ARG A 107 -29.68 -16.33 8.62
C ARG A 107 -28.20 -16.68 8.75
N LEU A 108 -27.34 -16.00 7.99
CA LEU A 108 -25.88 -16.19 8.05
C LEU A 108 -25.33 -15.91 9.46
N ALA A 109 -25.77 -14.83 10.11
CA ALA A 109 -25.37 -14.48 11.47
C ALA A 109 -25.78 -15.53 12.55
N LYS A 110 -26.78 -16.35 12.26
CA LYS A 110 -27.23 -17.47 13.12
C LYS A 110 -26.60 -18.82 12.72
N SER A 111 -25.88 -18.89 11.60
CA SER A 111 -25.20 -20.11 11.12
C SER A 111 -23.94 -20.45 11.93
N HIS A 112 -23.29 -21.57 11.60
CA HIS A 112 -22.00 -21.97 12.17
C HIS A 112 -20.86 -21.95 11.13
N SER A 113 -20.98 -21.07 10.12
CA SER A 113 -20.02 -20.91 9.02
C SER A 113 -19.08 -19.72 9.23
N HIS A 114 -18.04 -19.59 8.38
CA HIS A 114 -17.17 -18.41 8.33
C HIS A 114 -17.92 -17.09 8.08
N ALA A 115 -19.13 -17.14 7.50
CA ALA A 115 -19.96 -15.97 7.27
C ALA A 115 -20.62 -15.43 8.55
N ALA A 116 -20.65 -16.18 9.67
CA ALA A 116 -21.48 -15.84 10.82
C ALA A 116 -21.12 -14.50 11.49
N VAL A 117 -19.87 -14.30 11.89
CA VAL A 117 -19.45 -13.03 12.52
C VAL A 117 -19.41 -11.89 11.50
N LEU A 118 -19.06 -12.19 10.24
CA LEU A 118 -19.03 -11.20 9.17
C LEU A 118 -20.44 -10.67 8.87
N ALA A 119 -21.47 -11.53 8.89
CA ALA A 119 -22.86 -11.14 8.73
C ALA A 119 -23.40 -10.36 9.96
N MET A 120 -22.89 -10.61 11.17
CA MET A 120 -23.17 -9.73 12.31
C MET A 120 -22.62 -8.32 12.07
N ILE A 121 -21.37 -8.19 11.58
CA ILE A 121 -20.76 -6.89 11.25
C ILE A 121 -21.58 -6.16 10.16
N ALA A 122 -22.02 -6.87 9.12
CA ALA A 122 -22.90 -6.30 8.10
C ALA A 122 -24.24 -5.77 8.69
N LEU A 123 -24.85 -6.51 9.63
CA LEU A 123 -26.07 -6.06 10.33
C LEU A 123 -25.82 -4.89 11.30
N PHE A 124 -24.62 -4.79 11.89
CA PHE A 124 -24.20 -3.65 12.71
C PHE A 124 -23.92 -2.40 11.87
N ASN A 125 -23.42 -2.52 10.64
CA ASN A 125 -23.08 -1.37 9.81
C ASN A 125 -24.27 -0.84 8.98
N ASN A 126 -25.19 -1.72 8.56
CA ASN A 126 -26.43 -1.33 7.90
C ASN A 126 -27.49 -0.86 8.93
N THR A 127 -28.59 -0.27 8.49
CA THR A 127 -29.68 0.33 9.31
C THR A 127 -30.38 -0.58 10.34
N HIS A 128 -29.95 -1.85 10.47
CA HIS A 128 -30.58 -2.89 11.27
C HIS A 128 -29.76 -3.26 12.52
N HIS A 129 -29.05 -2.28 13.10
CA HIS A 129 -28.10 -2.45 14.23
C HIS A 129 -28.66 -3.33 15.37
N GLU A 130 -29.92 -3.15 15.77
CA GLU A 130 -30.54 -3.88 16.88
C GLU A 130 -30.72 -5.38 16.61
N SER A 131 -30.92 -5.81 15.35
CA SER A 131 -30.90 -7.24 15.00
C SER A 131 -29.50 -7.85 15.18
N GLY A 132 -28.46 -7.15 14.70
CA GLY A 132 -27.06 -7.55 14.87
C GLY A 132 -26.68 -7.64 16.36
N LYS A 133 -26.96 -6.58 17.13
CA LYS A 133 -26.79 -6.49 18.59
C LYS A 133 -27.48 -7.63 19.34
N LYS A 134 -28.75 -7.91 19.03
CA LYS A 134 -29.53 -8.98 19.68
C LYS A 134 -28.96 -10.37 19.38
N ILE A 135 -28.59 -10.65 18.13
CA ILE A 135 -27.97 -11.93 17.75
C ILE A 135 -26.63 -12.09 18.47
N PHE A 136 -25.74 -11.10 18.35
CA PHE A 136 -24.40 -11.13 18.95
C PHE A 136 -24.44 -11.34 20.47
N ILE A 137 -25.24 -10.55 21.19
CA ILE A 137 -25.34 -10.66 22.67
C ILE A 137 -25.92 -12.02 23.09
N THR A 138 -26.84 -12.60 22.32
CA THR A 138 -27.37 -13.94 22.59
C THR A 138 -26.28 -15.00 22.45
N ARG A 139 -25.56 -15.00 21.32
CA ARG A 139 -24.52 -15.99 21.00
C ARG A 139 -23.26 -15.85 21.85
N LEU A 140 -22.99 -14.66 22.38
CA LEU A 140 -21.95 -14.44 23.38
C LEU A 140 -22.34 -15.07 24.73
N LYS A 141 -23.60 -14.91 25.17
CA LYS A 141 -24.10 -15.41 26.45
C LYS A 141 -24.29 -16.93 26.48
N SER A 142 -24.58 -17.56 25.33
CA SER A 142 -24.61 -19.03 25.20
C SER A 142 -23.22 -19.66 25.02
N GLY A 143 -22.17 -18.87 24.77
CA GLY A 143 -20.82 -19.35 24.50
C GLY A 143 -20.59 -19.81 23.04
N GLU A 144 -21.59 -19.70 22.16
CA GLU A 144 -21.46 -20.08 20.74
C GLU A 144 -20.35 -19.31 20.03
N LEU A 145 -20.13 -18.02 20.35
CA LEU A 145 -19.02 -17.27 19.75
C LEU A 145 -17.64 -17.86 20.10
N ALA A 146 -17.47 -18.43 21.29
CA ALA A 146 -16.26 -19.15 21.69
C ALA A 146 -16.10 -20.48 20.93
N GLN A 147 -17.22 -21.15 20.63
CA GLN A 147 -17.24 -22.36 19.78
C GLN A 147 -16.87 -22.04 18.33
N LEU A 148 -17.31 -20.89 17.79
CA LEU A 148 -16.91 -20.44 16.44
C LEU A 148 -15.41 -20.12 16.35
N VAL A 149 -14.83 -19.48 17.39
CA VAL A 149 -13.37 -19.22 17.45
C VAL A 149 -12.59 -20.52 17.55
N SER A 150 -12.94 -21.40 18.49
CA SER A 150 -12.23 -22.69 18.71
C SER A 150 -12.38 -23.70 17.56
N SER A 151 -13.37 -23.52 16.68
CA SER A 151 -13.53 -24.30 15.44
C SER A 151 -12.97 -23.60 14.18
N GLY A 152 -12.34 -22.43 14.32
CA GLY A 152 -11.75 -21.67 13.20
C GLY A 152 -12.75 -20.90 12.33
N HIS A 153 -14.05 -21.00 12.61
CA HIS A 153 -15.12 -20.32 11.86
C HIS A 153 -15.26 -18.81 12.18
N ALA A 154 -14.52 -18.28 13.17
CA ALA A 154 -14.53 -16.85 13.48
C ALA A 154 -13.14 -16.32 13.88
N ASN A 155 -12.74 -15.18 13.31
CA ASN A 155 -11.62 -14.40 13.83
C ASN A 155 -12.04 -13.76 15.17
N LEU A 156 -11.23 -13.97 16.22
CA LEU A 156 -11.42 -13.36 17.53
C LEU A 156 -11.39 -11.83 17.46
N PHE A 157 -10.48 -11.22 16.68
CA PHE A 157 -10.38 -9.76 16.57
C PHE A 157 -11.72 -9.13 16.16
N SER A 158 -12.42 -9.71 15.18
CA SER A 158 -13.75 -9.30 14.73
C SER A 158 -14.82 -9.36 15.82
N ILE A 159 -14.69 -10.29 16.80
CA ILE A 159 -15.57 -10.35 17.98
C ILE A 159 -15.18 -9.27 18.99
N LEU A 160 -13.88 -9.03 19.22
CA LEU A 160 -13.40 -8.01 20.15
C LEU A 160 -13.74 -6.59 19.72
N ASP A 161 -13.73 -6.30 18.41
CA ASP A 161 -14.09 -4.99 17.88
C ASP A 161 -15.59 -4.69 18.06
N ILE A 162 -16.48 -5.70 17.83
CA ILE A 162 -17.91 -5.60 18.17
C ILE A 162 -18.11 -5.39 19.68
N LEU A 163 -17.36 -6.09 20.54
CA LEU A 163 -17.40 -5.88 22.00
C LEU A 163 -17.00 -4.44 22.36
N GLY A 164 -16.02 -3.87 21.65
CA GLY A 164 -15.59 -2.48 21.78
C GLY A 164 -16.65 -1.47 21.37
N TRP A 165 -17.25 -1.67 20.20
CA TRP A 165 -18.39 -0.86 19.73
C TRP A 165 -19.56 -0.90 20.73
N LEU A 166 -19.93 -2.10 21.21
CA LEU A 166 -21.00 -2.27 22.21
C LEU A 166 -20.68 -1.62 23.56
N GLN A 167 -19.41 -1.57 23.98
CA GLN A 167 -19.01 -0.90 25.21
C GLN A 167 -18.95 0.64 25.05
N LYS A 168 -18.67 1.16 23.85
CA LYS A 168 -18.54 2.61 23.57
C LYS A 168 -19.88 3.28 23.21
N TYR A 169 -20.77 2.56 22.52
CA TYR A 169 -22.02 3.11 21.96
C TYR A 169 -23.28 2.34 22.37
N GLY A 170 -23.15 1.16 23.00
CA GLY A 170 -24.28 0.37 23.49
C GLY A 170 -24.66 0.70 24.95
N ASP A 171 -25.57 -0.10 25.49
CA ASP A 171 -26.03 0.01 26.87
C ASP A 171 -24.90 -0.31 27.86
N GLY A 172 -24.27 0.72 28.45
CA GLY A 172 -23.05 0.70 29.29
C GLY A 172 -23.05 -0.19 30.55
N SER A 173 -24.07 -1.03 30.72
CA SER A 173 -24.09 -2.21 31.58
C SER A 173 -23.12 -3.33 31.14
N PHE A 174 -22.58 -3.26 29.92
CA PHE A 174 -21.83 -4.34 29.29
C PHE A 174 -20.33 -4.31 29.59
N VAL A 175 -19.80 -5.40 30.16
CA VAL A 175 -18.38 -5.51 30.58
C VAL A 175 -17.62 -6.49 29.68
N ALA A 176 -17.04 -5.97 28.59
CA ALA A 176 -16.34 -6.78 27.59
C ALA A 176 -15.17 -7.61 28.18
N LEU A 177 -14.45 -7.06 29.16
CA LEU A 177 -13.29 -7.70 29.79
C LEU A 177 -13.60 -9.09 30.36
N ASN A 178 -14.82 -9.32 30.87
CA ASN A 178 -15.23 -10.59 31.47
C ASN A 178 -15.24 -11.74 30.45
N HIS A 179 -15.34 -11.44 29.15
CA HIS A 179 -15.37 -12.43 28.08
C HIS A 179 -13.99 -12.67 27.43
N PHE A 180 -13.05 -11.71 27.55
CA PHE A 180 -11.77 -11.78 26.84
C PHE A 180 -10.91 -13.01 27.21
N PRO A 181 -10.69 -13.38 28.49
CA PRO A 181 -9.85 -14.54 28.81
C PRO A 181 -10.41 -15.87 28.26
N ALA A 182 -11.73 -16.05 28.28
CA ALA A 182 -12.38 -17.24 27.77
C ALA A 182 -12.32 -17.32 26.23
N LEU A 183 -12.55 -16.19 25.55
CA LEU A 183 -12.46 -16.10 24.09
C LEU A 183 -11.01 -16.23 23.59
N PHE A 184 -10.03 -15.63 24.26
CA PHE A 184 -8.61 -15.75 23.91
C PHE A 184 -8.09 -17.16 24.17
N GLY A 185 -8.52 -17.81 25.25
CA GLY A 185 -8.21 -19.22 25.55
C GLY A 185 -8.77 -20.24 24.53
N CYS A 186 -9.64 -19.82 23.60
CA CYS A 186 -10.09 -20.66 22.49
C CYS A 186 -9.07 -20.71 21.33
N LEU A 187 -8.12 -19.77 21.25
CA LEU A 187 -7.04 -19.81 20.26
C LEU A 187 -5.96 -20.78 20.73
N THR A 188 -5.95 -22.00 20.17
CA THR A 188 -4.94 -23.02 20.48
C THR A 188 -3.65 -22.87 19.67
N ASP A 189 -3.72 -22.21 18.50
CA ASP A 189 -2.55 -21.86 17.70
C ASP A 189 -1.93 -20.53 18.16
N LYS A 190 -0.63 -20.56 18.46
CA LYS A 190 0.14 -19.36 18.80
C LYS A 190 0.24 -18.37 17.63
N VAL A 191 0.20 -18.83 16.37
CA VAL A 191 0.22 -17.93 15.19
C VAL A 191 -1.05 -17.07 15.15
N GLU A 192 -2.23 -17.63 15.43
CA GLU A 192 -3.47 -16.86 15.53
C GLU A 192 -3.50 -15.96 16.77
N GLN A 193 -2.95 -16.40 17.91
CA GLN A 193 -2.77 -15.52 19.07
C GLN A 193 -1.89 -14.30 18.73
N VAL A 194 -0.77 -14.50 18.03
CA VAL A 194 0.15 -13.44 17.56
C VAL A 194 -0.57 -12.47 16.63
N LYS A 195 -1.29 -12.96 15.61
CA LYS A 195 -2.08 -12.10 14.70
C LYS A 195 -3.10 -11.25 15.44
N VAL A 196 -3.90 -11.88 16.32
CA VAL A 196 -4.96 -11.18 17.05
C VAL A 196 -4.38 -10.15 18.02
N LEU A 197 -3.27 -10.45 18.71
CA LEU A 197 -2.57 -9.46 19.55
C LEU A 197 -2.04 -8.29 18.72
N GLY A 198 -1.48 -8.54 17.54
CA GLY A 198 -1.08 -7.49 16.60
C GLY A 198 -2.26 -6.58 16.23
N GLN A 199 -3.33 -7.16 15.68
CA GLN A 199 -4.54 -6.42 15.30
C GLN A 199 -5.13 -5.65 16.49
N MET A 200 -5.12 -6.23 17.71
CA MET A 200 -5.57 -5.56 18.93
C MET A 200 -4.80 -4.29 19.28
N PHE A 201 -3.51 -4.20 18.95
CA PHE A 201 -2.69 -3.01 19.18
C PHE A 201 -2.55 -2.10 17.95
N GLY A 202 -3.18 -2.44 16.82
CA GLY A 202 -3.14 -1.65 15.58
C GLY A 202 -2.00 -2.00 14.64
N ASP A 203 -1.47 -3.22 14.71
CA ASP A 203 -0.43 -3.75 13.83
C ASP A 203 -1.04 -4.37 12.54
N PRO A 204 -0.74 -3.85 11.33
CA PRO A 204 -1.32 -4.30 10.06
C PRO A 204 -0.72 -5.63 9.54
N GLU A 205 -0.72 -6.64 10.40
CA GLU A 205 -0.40 -8.04 10.07
C GLU A 205 -1.35 -8.61 9.01
N PRO A 206 -0.88 -9.46 8.06
CA PRO A 206 0.49 -9.97 7.91
C PRO A 206 1.29 -9.17 6.86
N LEU A 207 0.91 -7.93 6.56
CA LEU A 207 1.36 -7.20 5.38
C LEU A 207 2.33 -6.06 5.65
N GLY A 208 3.07 -6.09 6.76
CA GLY A 208 4.42 -5.51 6.88
C GLY A 208 4.56 -4.00 6.62
N MET A 209 3.48 -3.22 6.73
CA MET A 209 3.60 -1.78 6.97
C MET A 209 3.97 -1.60 8.44
N ARG A 210 5.26 -1.45 8.74
CA ARG A 210 5.59 -0.65 9.94
C ARG A 210 5.05 0.77 9.73
N TYR A 211 4.89 1.52 10.83
CA TYR A 211 4.50 2.93 10.88
C TYR A 211 3.02 3.27 10.71
N ILE A 212 2.25 2.60 9.84
CA ILE A 212 0.78 2.75 9.87
C ILE A 212 0.21 1.96 11.06
N HIS A 213 -0.17 2.67 12.12
CA HIS A 213 -0.96 2.12 13.23
C HIS A 213 -2.44 2.21 12.86
N GLU A 214 -3.13 1.07 12.81
CA GLU A 214 -4.57 0.99 12.52
C GLU A 214 -5.40 1.15 13.81
N PRO A 215 -6.05 2.30 14.07
CA PRO A 215 -6.86 2.49 15.27
C PRO A 215 -8.08 1.55 15.23
N ASN A 216 -8.35 0.91 16.37
CA ASN A 216 -9.43 -0.07 16.54
C ASN A 216 -10.29 0.25 17.78
N MET A 217 -11.49 -0.31 17.84
CA MET A 217 -12.48 0.05 18.87
C MET A 217 -12.31 -0.72 20.18
N ILE A 218 -11.27 -1.56 20.30
CA ILE A 218 -11.13 -2.55 21.37
C ILE A 218 -10.87 -1.85 22.71
N PRO A 219 -11.61 -2.19 23.79
CA PRO A 219 -11.50 -1.49 25.07
C PRO A 219 -10.09 -1.51 25.65
N GLY A 220 -9.61 -0.35 26.12
CA GLY A 220 -8.30 -0.22 26.76
C GLY A 220 -8.09 -1.15 27.96
N THR A 221 -9.17 -1.59 28.64
CA THR A 221 -9.11 -2.62 29.69
C THR A 221 -8.74 -4.01 29.16
N ILE A 222 -9.21 -4.37 27.95
CA ILE A 222 -8.82 -5.61 27.25
C ILE A 222 -7.38 -5.48 26.74
N LYS A 223 -7.01 -4.33 26.16
CA LYS A 223 -5.62 -4.05 25.72
C LYS A 223 -4.63 -4.13 26.89
N LEU A 224 -4.95 -3.54 28.05
CA LEU A 224 -4.16 -3.66 29.28
C LEU A 224 -4.04 -5.12 29.76
N HIS A 225 -5.08 -5.94 29.67
CA HIS A 225 -4.97 -7.36 30.01
C HIS A 225 -4.08 -8.11 29.01
N ALA A 226 -4.23 -7.85 27.71
CA ALA A 226 -3.39 -8.41 26.65
C ALA A 226 -1.90 -8.04 26.82
N LEU A 227 -1.59 -6.80 27.25
CA LEU A 227 -0.21 -6.40 27.59
C LEU A 227 0.41 -7.31 28.67
N THR A 228 -0.37 -7.80 29.64
CA THR A 228 0.15 -8.73 30.65
C THR A 228 0.51 -10.09 30.07
N LEU A 229 -0.11 -10.52 28.96
CA LEU A 229 0.15 -11.82 28.31
C LEU A 229 1.46 -11.83 27.50
N LEU A 230 2.00 -10.65 27.14
CA LEU A 230 3.12 -10.51 26.20
C LEU A 230 4.45 -11.17 26.64
N HIS A 231 4.57 -11.56 27.91
CA HIS A 231 5.74 -12.32 28.39
C HIS A 231 5.83 -13.76 27.86
N ASN A 232 4.76 -14.28 27.22
CA ASN A 232 4.70 -15.63 26.64
C ASN A 232 5.15 -15.69 25.17
N TYR A 233 5.58 -14.57 24.60
CA TYR A 233 5.95 -14.38 23.20
C TYR A 233 7.45 -14.10 23.09
N THR A 234 8.00 -14.22 21.88
CA THR A 234 9.41 -13.92 21.61
C THR A 234 9.74 -12.45 21.92
N PRO A 235 11.01 -12.10 22.19
CA PRO A 235 11.40 -10.71 22.42
C PRO A 235 10.99 -9.78 21.27
N ALA A 236 11.13 -10.23 20.02
CA ALA A 236 10.76 -9.45 18.83
C ALA A 236 9.24 -9.23 18.69
N GLU A 237 8.41 -10.25 18.90
CA GLU A 237 6.95 -10.11 18.96
C GLU A 237 6.52 -9.15 20.07
N ARG A 238 7.13 -9.31 21.27
CA ARG A 238 6.84 -8.47 22.44
C ARG A 238 7.22 -7.01 22.22
N GLU A 239 8.41 -6.72 21.71
CA GLU A 239 8.85 -5.36 21.40
C GLU A 239 7.92 -4.73 20.34
N ARG A 240 7.63 -5.46 19.25
CA ARG A 240 6.71 -5.03 18.19
C ARG A 240 5.33 -4.65 18.74
N PHE A 241 4.66 -5.55 19.46
CA PHE A 241 3.32 -5.27 19.99
C PHE A 241 3.30 -4.10 20.98
N LEU A 242 4.38 -3.92 21.75
CA LEU A 242 4.49 -2.77 22.64
C LEU A 242 4.72 -1.45 21.88
N ILE A 243 5.44 -1.43 20.74
CA ILE A 243 5.59 -0.24 19.88
C ILE A 243 4.26 0.21 19.30
N TYR A 244 3.41 -0.73 18.87
CA TYR A 244 2.06 -0.40 18.43
C TYR A 244 1.19 0.06 19.61
N ALA A 245 1.20 -0.67 20.74
CA ALA A 245 0.46 -0.29 21.94
C ALA A 245 0.87 1.06 22.56
N SER A 246 2.12 1.52 22.34
CA SER A 246 2.55 2.87 22.76
C SER A 246 1.98 3.98 21.90
N ARG A 247 1.39 3.68 20.73
CA ARG A 247 0.74 4.67 19.86
C ARG A 247 -0.75 4.82 20.16
N ASP A 248 -1.34 3.91 20.94
CA ASP A 248 -2.76 3.87 21.33
C ASP A 248 -3.28 5.21 21.90
N GLU A 249 -4.59 5.44 21.69
CA GLU A 249 -5.34 6.62 22.16
C GLU A 249 -5.63 6.58 23.67
N ASP A 250 -5.75 5.39 24.28
CA ASP A 250 -5.89 5.26 25.73
C ASP A 250 -4.52 5.46 26.37
N ASP A 251 -4.30 6.65 26.94
CA ASP A 251 -3.07 7.03 27.65
C ASP A 251 -2.62 5.99 28.69
N ARG A 252 -3.52 5.16 29.24
CA ARG A 252 -3.15 4.09 30.19
C ARG A 252 -2.50 2.90 29.48
N VAL A 253 -3.03 2.50 28.33
CA VAL A 253 -2.44 1.46 27.46
C VAL A 253 -1.09 1.96 26.97
N SER A 254 -1.07 3.18 26.44
CA SER A 254 0.13 3.82 25.91
C SER A 254 1.23 3.99 26.96
N TYR A 255 0.89 4.42 28.18
CA TYR A 255 1.84 4.53 29.30
C TYR A 255 2.40 3.16 29.70
N ALA A 256 1.53 2.17 29.91
CA ALA A 256 1.95 0.82 30.31
C ALA A 256 2.87 0.16 29.27
N ALA A 257 2.56 0.33 27.98
CA ALA A 257 3.41 -0.14 26.89
C ALA A 257 4.76 0.59 26.87
N THR A 258 4.76 1.92 26.97
CA THR A 258 5.96 2.78 26.94
C THR A 258 6.93 2.48 28.09
N VAL A 259 6.43 2.35 29.32
CA VAL A 259 7.26 1.97 30.48
C VAL A 259 7.84 0.58 30.30
N THR A 260 7.09 -0.35 29.69
CA THR A 260 7.59 -1.70 29.42
C THR A 260 8.68 -1.70 28.33
N LEU A 261 8.54 -0.91 27.25
CA LEU A 261 9.56 -0.75 26.21
C LEU A 261 10.87 -0.20 26.74
N VAL A 262 10.83 0.92 27.46
CA VAL A 262 12.05 1.56 27.98
C VAL A 262 12.80 0.62 28.94
N ASN A 263 12.08 -0.23 29.68
CA ASN A 263 12.71 -1.28 30.49
C ASN A 263 13.27 -2.45 29.67
N ILE A 264 12.65 -2.83 28.55
CA ILE A 264 13.21 -3.83 27.61
C ILE A 264 14.48 -3.30 26.96
N TRP A 265 14.47 -2.08 26.42
CA TRP A 265 15.62 -1.46 25.76
C TRP A 265 16.81 -1.20 26.71
N ARG A 266 16.56 -1.09 28.02
CA ARG A 266 17.60 -1.03 29.07
C ARG A 266 18.18 -2.39 29.46
N SER A 267 17.56 -3.50 29.04
CA SER A 267 18.05 -4.87 29.29
C SER A 267 19.05 -5.31 28.23
N GLU A 268 19.90 -6.29 28.55
CA GLU A 268 20.88 -6.88 27.61
C GLU A 268 20.24 -7.35 26.29
N GLN A 269 18.99 -7.81 26.33
CA GLN A 269 18.23 -8.26 25.15
C GLN A 269 17.73 -7.11 24.25
N GLY A 270 17.60 -5.90 24.80
CA GLY A 270 17.05 -4.74 24.09
C GLY A 270 18.06 -3.62 23.80
N LEU A 271 19.28 -3.68 24.35
CA LEU A 271 20.33 -2.69 24.07
C LEU A 271 20.68 -2.65 22.56
N VAL A 272 20.83 -3.83 21.95
CA VAL A 272 21.08 -3.98 20.51
C VAL A 272 20.04 -4.96 19.92
N PRO A 273 19.17 -4.53 18.99
CA PRO A 273 18.19 -5.42 18.38
C PRO A 273 18.82 -6.55 17.56
N GLU A 274 18.07 -7.65 17.43
CA GLU A 274 18.52 -8.82 16.67
C GLU A 274 18.85 -8.47 15.20
N GLY A 275 20.03 -8.89 14.74
CA GLY A 275 20.52 -8.63 13.38
C GLY A 275 21.20 -7.28 13.15
N LEU A 276 21.35 -6.43 14.19
CA LEU A 276 22.07 -5.15 14.11
C LEU A 276 23.37 -5.15 14.93
N GLU A 277 24.33 -4.32 14.55
CA GLU A 277 25.51 -4.00 15.37
C GLU A 277 25.22 -2.79 16.30
N PRO A 278 25.93 -2.60 17.42
CA PRO A 278 25.77 -1.42 18.26
C PRO A 278 26.15 -0.12 17.53
N PHE A 279 25.25 0.87 17.55
CA PHE A 279 25.48 2.22 17.02
C PHE A 279 24.93 3.32 17.95
N ARG A 280 25.29 4.59 17.70
CA ARG A 280 25.12 5.67 18.67
C ARG A 280 23.65 5.95 19.03
N MET A 281 22.74 5.94 18.05
CA MET A 281 21.31 6.14 18.31
C MET A 281 20.58 4.95 18.95
N LEU A 282 21.28 3.86 19.30
CA LEU A 282 20.74 2.83 20.20
C LEU A 282 20.94 3.17 21.69
N ASP A 283 21.89 4.05 22.04
CA ASP A 283 22.07 4.54 23.43
C ASP A 283 20.85 5.36 23.83
N LEU A 284 20.03 4.81 24.73
CA LEU A 284 18.83 5.47 25.21
C LEU A 284 19.10 6.79 25.92
N ASN A 285 20.20 6.94 26.65
CA ASN A 285 20.47 8.17 27.39
C ASN A 285 20.81 9.31 26.40
N LEU A 286 21.58 8.98 25.36
CA LEU A 286 21.79 9.89 24.23
C LEU A 286 20.47 10.18 23.51
N LEU A 287 19.67 9.15 23.21
CA LEU A 287 18.43 9.32 22.46
C LEU A 287 17.37 10.15 23.22
N PHE A 288 17.22 9.94 24.54
CA PHE A 288 16.42 10.80 25.43
C PHE A 288 16.92 12.25 25.38
N HIS A 289 18.23 12.49 25.41
CA HIS A 289 18.79 13.85 25.32
C HIS A 289 18.55 14.49 23.94
N LEU A 290 18.69 13.74 22.84
CA LEU A 290 18.36 14.22 21.50
C LEU A 290 16.86 14.58 21.38
N CYS A 291 15.98 13.69 21.85
CA CYS A 291 14.54 13.94 21.88
C CYS A 291 14.17 15.14 22.76
N GLN A 292 14.84 15.32 23.90
CA GLN A 292 14.65 16.47 24.79
C GLN A 292 15.01 17.78 24.07
N ILE A 293 16.16 17.84 23.39
CA ILE A 293 16.58 19.00 22.60
C ILE A 293 15.51 19.34 21.55
N SER A 294 15.09 18.37 20.73
CA SER A 294 14.06 18.58 19.71
C SER A 294 12.71 19.00 20.30
N SER A 295 12.28 18.40 21.42
CA SER A 295 11.00 18.71 22.08
C SER A 295 10.96 20.10 22.73
N SER A 296 12.13 20.66 23.07
CA SER A 296 12.28 22.00 23.64
C SER A 296 12.24 23.12 22.61
N PHE A 297 12.24 22.79 21.31
CA PHE A 297 12.25 23.77 20.23
C PHE A 297 10.92 24.50 20.10
N GLN A 298 10.99 25.81 19.84
CA GLN A 298 9.85 26.68 19.58
C GLN A 298 10.19 27.64 18.44
N TRP A 299 9.21 27.99 17.62
CA TRP A 299 9.36 28.98 16.56
C TRP A 299 9.45 30.40 17.14
N GLY A 300 10.35 31.23 16.61
CA GLY A 300 10.61 32.59 17.14
C GLY A 300 9.69 33.69 16.61
N GLU A 301 9.03 33.47 15.47
CA GLU A 301 8.11 34.41 14.81
C GLU A 301 6.78 33.72 14.53
N ARG A 302 5.70 34.48 14.27
CA ARG A 302 4.41 33.93 13.81
C ARG A 302 4.23 34.09 12.31
N VAL A 303 3.73 33.04 11.65
CA VAL A 303 3.59 32.97 10.19
C VAL A 303 2.28 32.29 9.72
N GLU A 304 1.46 31.75 10.62
CA GLU A 304 0.22 31.03 10.26
C GLU A 304 -0.75 31.96 9.49
N GLU A 305 -0.86 33.23 9.88
CA GLU A 305 -1.61 34.29 9.18
C GLU A 305 -1.12 34.59 7.75
N PHE A 306 0.18 34.38 7.46
CA PHE A 306 0.72 34.50 6.10
C PHE A 306 0.36 33.27 5.26
N TYR A 307 0.43 32.08 5.85
CA TYR A 307 0.19 30.83 5.12
C TYR A 307 -1.29 30.66 4.75
N ASP A 308 -2.22 31.04 5.65
CA ASP A 308 -3.65 31.08 5.34
C ASP A 308 -3.95 32.04 4.17
N ARG A 309 -3.33 33.24 4.16
CA ARG A 309 -3.44 34.19 3.04
C ARG A 309 -2.86 33.64 1.75
N TYR A 310 -1.67 33.02 1.80
CA TYR A 310 -1.03 32.37 0.65
C TYR A 310 -1.97 31.34 0.02
N LYS A 311 -2.56 30.47 0.86
CA LYS A 311 -3.49 29.41 0.46
C LYS A 311 -4.78 29.99 -0.15
N GLU A 312 -5.42 30.98 0.49
CA GLU A 312 -6.62 31.63 -0.06
C GLU A 312 -6.33 32.26 -1.43
N HIS A 313 -5.20 32.96 -1.59
CA HIS A 313 -4.82 33.57 -2.86
C HIS A 313 -4.57 32.53 -3.97
N HIS A 314 -3.93 31.40 -3.66
CA HIS A 314 -3.71 30.34 -4.65
C HIS A 314 -5.00 29.57 -5.01
N GLU A 315 -5.89 29.32 -4.04
CA GLU A 315 -7.23 28.76 -4.30
C GLU A 315 -8.06 29.69 -5.19
N ARG A 316 -8.00 31.00 -4.96
CA ARG A 316 -8.67 32.02 -5.78
C ARG A 316 -8.07 32.14 -7.18
N LEU A 317 -6.75 32.04 -7.33
CA LEU A 317 -6.10 32.02 -8.65
C LEU A 317 -6.53 30.78 -9.45
N ALA A 318 -6.51 29.59 -8.83
CA ALA A 318 -6.95 28.34 -9.45
C ALA A 318 -8.45 28.32 -9.82
N ALA A 319 -9.28 29.09 -9.11
CA ALA A 319 -10.70 29.26 -9.42
C ALA A 319 -11.00 30.36 -10.47
N THR A 320 -10.00 31.14 -10.90
CA THR A 320 -10.18 32.23 -11.87
C THR A 320 -9.85 31.74 -13.28
N ASP A 321 -10.79 31.87 -14.22
CA ASP A 321 -10.60 31.48 -15.61
C ASP A 321 -9.73 32.51 -16.37
N PRO A 322 -8.51 32.15 -16.85
CA PRO A 322 -7.61 33.08 -17.54
C PRO A 322 -8.14 33.61 -18.88
N TYR A 323 -9.16 32.98 -19.47
CA TYR A 323 -9.75 33.42 -20.74
C TYR A 323 -10.96 34.32 -20.53
N ASN A 324 -11.74 34.11 -19.46
CA ASN A 324 -12.93 34.89 -19.17
C ASN A 324 -12.68 36.07 -18.21
N ASP A 325 -11.68 36.01 -17.33
CA ASP A 325 -11.26 37.13 -16.48
C ASP A 325 -9.72 37.30 -16.45
N ALA A 326 -9.16 37.57 -17.63
CA ALA A 326 -7.73 37.75 -17.82
C ALA A 326 -7.11 38.85 -16.93
N ILE A 327 -7.86 39.91 -16.62
CA ILE A 327 -7.37 41.04 -15.81
C ILE A 327 -7.25 40.64 -14.34
N THR A 328 -8.27 39.97 -13.76
CA THR A 328 -8.17 39.47 -12.39
C THR A 328 -7.15 38.33 -12.30
N HIS A 329 -7.04 37.47 -13.32
CA HIS A 329 -6.02 36.43 -13.37
C HIS A 329 -4.60 37.02 -13.40
N GLU A 330 -4.33 38.04 -14.21
CA GLU A 330 -3.03 38.73 -14.26
C GLU A 330 -2.68 39.37 -12.90
N GLN A 331 -3.65 40.04 -12.26
CA GLN A 331 -3.46 40.62 -10.92
C GLN A 331 -3.20 39.57 -9.84
N LEU A 332 -3.96 38.46 -9.83
CA LEU A 332 -3.75 37.34 -8.91
C LEU A 332 -2.41 36.64 -9.17
N THR A 333 -1.95 36.57 -10.42
CA THR A 333 -0.63 36.02 -10.78
C THR A 333 0.50 36.90 -10.23
N ALA A 334 0.41 38.23 -10.38
CA ALA A 334 1.39 39.16 -9.83
C ALA A 334 1.45 39.09 -8.29
N ILE A 335 0.30 38.99 -7.63
CA ILE A 335 0.22 38.80 -6.17
C ILE A 335 0.80 37.44 -5.76
N ALA A 336 0.51 36.36 -6.50
CA ALA A 336 1.10 35.03 -6.25
C ALA A 336 2.63 35.04 -6.37
N GLU A 337 3.18 35.78 -7.34
CA GLU A 337 4.61 35.99 -7.49
C GLU A 337 5.26 36.72 -6.29
N GLU A 338 4.59 37.72 -5.70
CA GLU A 338 5.07 38.41 -4.50
C GLU A 338 4.98 37.50 -3.26
N LEU A 339 3.88 36.77 -3.12
CA LEU A 339 3.65 35.81 -2.04
C LEU A 339 4.64 34.63 -2.10
N GLU A 340 5.01 34.12 -3.27
CA GLU A 340 6.01 33.06 -3.40
C GLU A 340 7.42 33.56 -3.00
N LYS A 341 7.78 34.79 -3.37
CA LYS A 341 9.04 35.43 -2.92
C LYS A 341 9.08 35.60 -1.40
N GLU A 342 7.95 35.94 -0.77
CA GLU A 342 7.84 35.98 0.69
C GLU A 342 7.83 34.59 1.33
N LEU A 343 7.20 33.59 0.72
CA LEU A 343 7.21 32.20 1.20
C LEU A 343 8.64 31.62 1.21
N VAL A 344 9.43 31.86 0.16
CA VAL A 344 10.87 31.50 0.15
C VAL A 344 11.61 32.19 1.31
N ARG A 345 11.43 33.51 1.48
CA ARG A 345 12.04 34.28 2.59
C ARG A 345 11.68 33.70 3.97
N ILE A 346 10.40 33.39 4.21
CA ILE A 346 9.93 32.89 5.51
C ILE A 346 10.41 31.45 5.74
N THR A 347 10.37 30.58 4.73
CA THR A 347 10.87 29.20 4.83
C THR A 347 12.38 29.16 5.08
N GLU A 348 13.17 30.05 4.47
CA GLU A 348 14.59 30.22 4.81
C GLU A 348 14.78 30.69 6.27
N CYS A 349 14.04 31.68 6.76
CA CYS A 349 14.10 32.11 8.17
C CYS A 349 13.75 30.97 9.14
N ARG A 350 12.75 30.15 8.79
CA ARG A 350 12.31 28.97 9.57
C ARG A 350 13.37 27.86 9.58
N ILE A 351 13.94 27.53 8.41
CA ILE A 351 15.07 26.59 8.28
C ILE A 351 16.27 27.05 9.11
N ASN A 352 16.65 28.32 9.02
CA ASN A 352 17.73 28.91 9.82
C ASN A 352 17.44 28.90 11.33
N SER A 353 16.17 28.98 11.73
CA SER A 353 15.75 28.84 13.13
C SER A 353 15.88 27.40 13.65
N LEU A 354 15.62 26.40 12.81
CA LEU A 354 15.71 24.97 13.15
C LEU A 354 17.15 24.41 13.03
N GLN A 355 17.99 25.01 12.18
CA GLN A 355 19.38 24.60 11.92
C GLN A 355 20.25 24.41 13.19
N PRO A 356 20.14 25.21 14.27
CA PRO A 356 20.85 24.97 15.52
C PRO A 356 20.52 23.62 16.18
N VAL A 357 19.28 23.14 16.08
CA VAL A 357 18.83 21.85 16.62
C VAL A 357 19.53 20.71 15.87
N ALA A 358 19.43 20.69 14.54
CA ALA A 358 20.12 19.71 13.69
C ALA A 358 21.66 19.76 13.86
N SER A 359 22.23 20.95 14.02
CA SER A 359 23.68 21.13 14.29
C SER A 359 24.09 20.55 15.64
N LYS A 360 23.28 20.76 16.69
CA LYS A 360 23.54 20.22 18.04
C LYS A 360 23.42 18.70 18.06
N ILE A 361 22.38 18.15 17.41
CA ILE A 361 22.18 16.70 17.23
C ILE A 361 23.39 16.09 16.50
N SER A 362 23.77 16.66 15.35
CA SER A 362 24.94 16.23 14.56
C SER A 362 26.23 16.22 15.39
N THR A 363 26.43 17.26 16.21
CA THR A 363 27.61 17.40 17.08
C THR A 363 27.64 16.30 18.16
N LEU A 364 26.52 16.03 18.81
CA LEU A 364 26.40 14.97 19.82
C LEU A 364 26.64 13.57 19.22
N LEU A 365 26.11 13.33 18.02
CA LEU A 365 26.31 12.10 17.26
C LEU A 365 27.74 11.96 16.70
N ASN A 366 28.55 13.02 16.68
CA ASN A 366 29.85 13.07 16.00
C ASN A 366 29.69 12.78 14.49
N LEU A 367 28.89 13.63 13.85
CA LEU A 367 28.66 13.70 12.41
C LEU A 367 29.14 15.08 11.89
N PRO A 368 29.31 15.26 10.56
CA PRO A 368 29.28 16.60 9.96
C PRO A 368 28.02 17.35 10.36
N VAL A 369 28.00 18.69 10.28
CA VAL A 369 26.75 19.45 10.51
C VAL A 369 25.78 19.14 9.39
N ALA A 370 24.66 18.47 9.71
CA ALA A 370 23.54 18.28 8.79
C ALA A 370 22.97 19.64 8.38
N ARG A 371 22.84 19.89 7.08
CA ARG A 371 22.25 21.12 6.55
C ARG A 371 20.75 20.93 6.37
N LEU A 372 19.95 21.87 6.84
CA LEU A 372 18.50 21.87 6.60
C LEU A 372 18.16 22.69 5.36
N GLU A 373 17.24 22.16 4.55
CA GLU A 373 16.68 22.83 3.36
C GLU A 373 15.16 22.58 3.32
N SER A 374 14.38 23.37 2.57
CA SER A 374 12.94 23.13 2.37
C SER A 374 12.68 22.14 1.23
N THR A 375 11.52 21.48 1.26
CA THR A 375 10.99 20.67 0.14
C THR A 375 9.47 20.71 0.07
N ASP A 376 8.93 20.46 -1.12
CA ASP A 376 7.51 20.33 -1.40
C ASP A 376 7.06 18.86 -1.54
N GLU A 377 7.97 17.91 -1.35
CA GLU A 377 7.67 16.49 -1.27
C GLU A 377 6.76 16.18 -0.07
N ASP A 378 5.87 15.19 -0.20
CA ASP A 378 4.86 14.84 0.81
C ASP A 378 5.43 13.97 1.95
N VAL A 379 6.58 14.38 2.48
CA VAL A 379 7.33 13.71 3.55
C VAL A 379 7.79 14.73 4.58
N ASN A 380 7.65 14.41 5.87
CA ASN A 380 7.92 15.36 6.96
C ASN A 380 9.38 15.86 6.95
N ALA A 381 10.32 14.94 6.68
CA ALA A 381 11.70 15.23 6.34
C ALA A 381 12.21 14.18 5.34
N ALA A 382 13.30 14.48 4.64
CA ALA A 382 13.99 13.54 3.73
C ALA A 382 15.50 13.78 3.69
N TYR A 383 16.30 12.73 3.87
CA TYR A 383 17.75 12.79 3.69
C TYR A 383 18.15 12.69 2.21
N LEU A 384 18.88 13.69 1.72
CA LEU A 384 19.49 13.63 0.40
C LEU A 384 20.78 12.81 0.48
N ILE A 385 20.68 11.55 0.05
CA ILE A 385 21.73 10.52 0.10
C ILE A 385 23.09 11.07 -0.38
N GLY A 386 24.13 10.86 0.43
CA GLY A 386 25.49 11.31 0.15
C GLY A 386 25.72 12.82 0.17
N SER A 387 24.71 13.66 0.46
CA SER A 387 24.87 15.13 0.38
C SER A 387 25.02 15.84 1.72
N GLY A 388 24.71 15.16 2.84
CA GLY A 388 24.70 15.77 4.17
C GLY A 388 23.58 16.79 4.40
N LYS A 389 22.53 16.76 3.57
CA LYS A 389 21.36 17.64 3.67
C LYS A 389 20.14 16.83 4.12
N VAL A 390 19.33 17.43 4.99
CA VAL A 390 18.00 16.94 5.34
C VAL A 390 16.99 18.00 4.90
N GLN A 391 16.13 17.66 3.95
CA GLN A 391 15.00 18.49 3.59
C GLN A 391 13.88 18.37 4.63
N VAL A 392 13.09 19.43 4.81
CA VAL A 392 11.92 19.49 5.70
C VAL A 392 10.72 20.02 4.92
N LYS A 393 9.54 19.41 5.10
CA LYS A 393 8.33 19.80 4.36
C LYS A 393 8.01 21.27 4.55
N ARG A 394 7.76 21.99 3.45
CA ARG A 394 7.44 23.43 3.47
C ARG A 394 6.27 23.75 4.42
N GLN A 395 5.26 22.90 4.43
CA GLN A 395 4.09 22.99 5.30
C GLN A 395 4.45 23.06 6.80
N ILE A 396 5.36 22.20 7.29
CA ILE A 396 5.80 22.15 8.69
C ILE A 396 6.46 23.47 9.09
N LEU A 397 7.24 24.06 8.19
CA LEU A 397 7.90 25.34 8.43
C LEU A 397 6.89 26.47 8.59
N MET A 398 5.69 26.36 7.98
CA MET A 398 4.63 27.37 8.05
C MET A 398 3.70 27.21 9.26
N GLU A 399 3.85 26.16 10.07
CA GLU A 399 3.12 26.03 11.32
C GLU A 399 3.71 26.93 12.41
N ASP A 400 2.87 27.55 13.24
CA ASP A 400 3.29 28.23 14.49
C ASP A 400 3.30 27.29 15.71
N LYS A 401 3.02 26.00 15.50
CA LYS A 401 2.96 24.95 16.52
C LYS A 401 4.35 24.33 16.75
N PRO A 402 4.71 23.91 17.99
CA PRO A 402 5.93 23.15 18.22
C PRO A 402 5.94 21.85 17.41
N LEU A 403 7.10 21.49 16.83
CA LEU A 403 7.31 20.31 15.95
C LEU A 403 6.49 19.09 16.40
N SER A 404 5.80 18.39 15.50
CA SER A 404 5.05 17.19 15.88
C SER A 404 5.98 16.04 16.34
N GLU A 405 5.41 15.01 16.98
CA GLU A 405 6.17 13.82 17.38
C GLU A 405 6.73 13.08 16.15
N GLU A 406 5.96 13.07 15.07
CA GLU A 406 6.34 12.51 13.77
C GLU A 406 7.43 13.35 13.10
N VAL A 407 7.37 14.68 13.18
CA VAL A 407 8.42 15.56 12.62
C VAL A 407 9.75 15.38 13.36
N MET A 408 9.73 15.27 14.68
CA MET A 408 10.94 14.96 15.46
C MET A 408 11.48 13.55 15.17
N SER A 409 10.58 12.56 15.02
CA SER A 409 10.93 11.20 14.61
C SER A 409 11.57 11.17 13.22
N SER A 410 11.02 11.91 12.26
CA SER A 410 11.54 12.00 10.88
C SER A 410 12.90 12.69 10.88
N LEU A 411 13.05 13.86 11.52
CA LEU A 411 14.32 14.58 11.57
C LEU A 411 15.46 13.74 12.17
N LEU A 412 15.19 12.89 13.16
CA LEU A 412 16.19 11.97 13.72
C LEU A 412 16.40 10.71 12.86
N HIS A 413 15.39 10.23 12.12
CA HIS A 413 15.50 9.17 11.10
C HIS A 413 16.44 9.59 9.96
N GLU A 414 16.25 10.79 9.41
CA GLU A 414 17.07 11.33 8.31
C GLU A 414 18.53 11.56 8.74
N ILE A 415 18.76 11.99 9.99
CA ILE A 415 20.11 12.08 10.55
C ILE A 415 20.70 10.68 10.81
N GLY A 416 19.87 9.66 11.00
CA GLY A 416 20.24 8.24 10.97
C GLY A 416 20.80 7.79 9.62
N HIS A 417 20.14 8.17 8.51
CA HIS A 417 20.67 7.94 7.16
C HIS A 417 22.01 8.65 6.94
N MET A 418 22.16 9.87 7.47
CA MET A 418 23.44 10.57 7.44
C MET A 418 24.54 9.87 8.25
N GLU A 419 24.26 9.25 9.40
CA GLU A 419 25.24 8.42 10.13
C GLU A 419 25.72 7.24 9.27
N GLN A 420 24.80 6.58 8.57
CA GLN A 420 25.10 5.41 7.74
C GLN A 420 26.01 5.77 6.55
N ASP A 421 25.73 6.87 5.85
CA ASP A 421 26.58 7.34 4.76
C ASP A 421 27.95 7.85 5.24
N VAL A 422 28.01 8.52 6.39
CA VAL A 422 29.29 8.85 7.06
C VAL A 422 30.12 7.58 7.30
N LEU A 423 29.48 6.48 7.72
CA LEU A 423 30.14 5.21 8.00
C LEU A 423 30.65 4.52 6.73
N VAL A 424 29.85 4.49 5.67
CA VAL A 424 30.23 3.94 4.36
C VAL A 424 31.37 4.75 3.72
N ILE A 425 31.32 6.09 3.76
CA ILE A 425 32.40 6.95 3.26
C ILE A 425 33.70 6.69 4.02
N ARG A 426 33.65 6.55 5.36
CA ARG A 426 34.82 6.20 6.17
C ARG A 426 35.38 4.82 5.84
N MET A 427 34.52 3.81 5.62
CA MET A 427 34.94 2.47 5.20
C MET A 427 35.69 2.51 3.85
N ILE A 428 35.12 3.15 2.84
CA ILE A 428 35.75 3.23 1.51
C ILE A 428 37.08 4.01 1.58
N ALA A 429 37.14 5.08 2.38
CA ALA A 429 38.37 5.84 2.60
C ALA A 429 39.48 5.02 3.29
N ASP A 430 39.13 4.12 4.22
CA ASP A 430 40.06 3.17 4.82
C ASP A 430 40.52 2.10 3.81
N GLU A 431 39.61 1.56 2.99
CA GLU A 431 39.92 0.53 1.99
C GLU A 431 40.85 1.00 0.87
N ILE A 432 40.74 2.28 0.46
CA ILE A 432 41.65 2.88 -0.54
C ILE A 432 42.91 3.50 0.10
N GLY A 433 43.06 3.44 1.43
CA GLY A 433 44.18 4.00 2.17
C GLY A 433 44.28 5.53 2.14
N LEU A 434 43.16 6.23 1.91
CA LEU A 434 43.12 7.70 1.82
C LEU A 434 43.42 8.33 3.19
N LYS A 435 44.27 9.35 3.17
CA LYS A 435 44.59 10.21 4.32
C LYS A 435 44.16 11.66 4.09
N PHE A 436 43.92 12.37 5.17
CA PHE A 436 43.51 13.76 5.14
C PHE A 436 44.59 14.65 4.50
N GLY A 437 44.17 15.53 3.58
CA GLY A 437 45.07 16.38 2.80
C GLY A 437 45.71 15.73 1.57
N GLN A 438 45.44 14.45 1.27
CA GLN A 438 45.87 13.84 0.01
C GLN A 438 45.07 14.34 -1.21
N HIS A 439 45.69 14.24 -2.40
CA HIS A 439 45.26 14.95 -3.61
C HIS A 439 44.03 14.36 -4.33
N SER A 440 43.49 15.13 -5.27
CA SER A 440 42.25 14.88 -6.04
C SER A 440 42.08 13.44 -6.55
N GLN A 441 43.11 12.82 -7.12
CA GLN A 441 43.02 11.46 -7.70
C GLN A 441 42.64 10.35 -6.70
N GLN A 442 42.80 10.56 -5.38
CA GLN A 442 42.32 9.62 -4.37
C GLN A 442 40.91 10.00 -3.85
N LEU A 443 40.54 11.28 -3.91
CA LEU A 443 39.17 11.76 -3.65
C LEU A 443 38.21 11.31 -4.75
N GLU A 444 38.66 11.35 -6.00
CA GLU A 444 37.97 10.87 -7.20
C GLU A 444 37.62 9.38 -7.07
N LYS A 445 38.59 8.53 -6.69
CA LYS A 445 38.36 7.10 -6.42
C LYS A 445 37.38 6.81 -5.28
N LEU A 446 37.36 7.67 -4.25
CA LEU A 446 36.37 7.59 -3.17
C LEU A 446 34.96 7.92 -3.68
N TYR A 447 34.84 9.01 -4.45
CA TYR A 447 33.61 9.46 -5.09
C TYR A 447 33.04 8.40 -6.06
N GLU A 448 33.88 7.87 -6.96
CA GLU A 448 33.51 6.80 -7.90
C GLU A 448 33.01 5.54 -7.18
N ARG A 449 33.76 5.05 -6.18
CA ARG A 449 33.43 3.80 -5.46
C ARG A 449 32.20 3.95 -4.57
N TYR A 450 31.94 5.14 -4.05
CA TYR A 450 30.68 5.45 -3.38
C TYR A 450 29.52 5.47 -4.39
N ALA A 451 29.62 6.26 -5.47
CA ALA A 451 28.56 6.40 -6.48
C ALA A 451 28.22 5.09 -7.21
N ALA A 452 29.22 4.23 -7.44
CA ALA A 452 29.01 2.91 -8.03
C ALA A 452 28.15 1.99 -7.15
N GLY A 453 28.43 1.95 -5.83
CA GLY A 453 27.73 1.10 -4.87
C GLY A 453 26.37 1.66 -4.45
N ILE A 454 26.33 2.94 -4.06
CA ILE A 454 25.12 3.61 -3.55
C ILE A 454 24.18 4.05 -4.67
N GLY A 455 24.71 4.34 -5.86
CA GLY A 455 23.94 4.83 -7.02
C GLY A 455 23.78 6.35 -7.09
N TYR A 456 24.23 7.08 -6.07
CA TYR A 456 24.17 8.54 -5.99
C TYR A 456 25.57 9.13 -5.83
N ALA A 457 25.82 10.26 -6.48
CA ALA A 457 27.07 11.01 -6.33
C ALA A 457 27.06 11.76 -4.97
N PRO A 458 28.12 11.66 -4.15
CA PRO A 458 28.18 12.38 -2.88
C PRO A 458 28.53 13.86 -3.11
N ASP A 459 28.03 14.74 -2.25
CA ASP A 459 28.42 16.16 -2.27
C ASP A 459 29.89 16.33 -1.85
N SER A 460 30.65 17.11 -2.61
CA SER A 460 32.08 17.31 -2.37
C SER A 460 32.38 17.98 -1.02
N MET A 461 31.50 18.87 -0.53
CA MET A 461 31.69 19.52 0.77
C MET A 461 31.33 18.59 1.93
N PHE A 462 30.30 17.76 1.79
CA PHE A 462 29.98 16.69 2.74
C PHE A 462 31.12 15.66 2.80
N LEU A 463 31.58 15.16 1.65
CA LEU A 463 32.69 14.21 1.57
C LEU A 463 33.95 14.73 2.28
N LEU A 464 34.31 15.99 2.04
CA LEU A 464 35.44 16.65 2.72
C LEU A 464 35.17 16.85 4.23
N ALA A 465 33.94 17.10 4.65
CA ALA A 465 33.58 17.18 6.06
C ALA A 465 33.69 15.82 6.77
N VAL A 466 33.28 14.72 6.14
CA VAL A 466 33.47 13.35 6.66
C VAL A 466 34.96 13.05 6.83
N LEU A 467 35.79 13.37 5.83
CA LEU A 467 37.23 13.14 5.90
C LEU A 467 37.93 13.99 6.97
N ARG A 468 37.51 15.25 7.17
CA ARG A 468 37.96 16.10 8.29
C ARG A 468 37.63 15.48 9.64
N LEU A 469 36.39 14.99 9.79
CA LEU A 469 35.89 14.42 11.05
C LEU A 469 36.52 13.05 11.37
N ARG A 470 36.81 12.24 10.34
CA ARG A 470 37.57 10.99 10.45
C ARG A 470 38.95 11.23 11.05
N ALA A 471 39.62 12.34 10.69
CA ALA A 471 40.95 12.71 11.16
C ALA A 471 41.96 11.54 11.10
N ASP A 472 41.89 10.78 10.00
CA ASP A 472 42.65 9.55 9.71
C ASP A 472 42.59 8.43 10.76
N LYS A 473 41.59 8.45 11.63
CA LYS A 473 41.24 7.32 12.51
C LYS A 473 40.45 6.29 11.69
N PRO A 474 40.93 5.04 11.57
CA PRO A 474 40.19 3.99 10.88
C PRO A 474 38.91 3.62 11.64
N LEU A 475 37.99 2.95 10.96
CA LEU A 475 36.85 2.29 11.59
C LEU A 475 37.30 1.24 12.62
N THR A 476 36.62 1.19 13.76
CA THR A 476 36.69 0.04 14.68
C THR A 476 36.14 -1.22 14.00
N PRO A 477 36.44 -2.44 14.50
CA PRO A 477 35.95 -3.68 13.90
C PRO A 477 34.42 -3.74 13.77
N ALA A 478 33.68 -3.25 14.78
CA ALA A 478 32.21 -3.22 14.75
C ALA A 478 31.66 -2.20 13.73
N GLU A 479 32.20 -0.98 13.70
CA GLU A 479 31.88 0.03 12.67
C GLU A 479 32.12 -0.53 11.26
N LYS A 480 33.22 -1.28 11.05
CA LYS A 480 33.57 -1.83 9.74
C LYS A 480 32.61 -2.93 9.28
N VAL A 481 32.15 -3.81 10.18
CA VAL A 481 31.14 -4.83 9.86
C VAL A 481 29.81 -4.17 9.47
N ARG A 482 29.34 -3.20 10.27
CA ARG A 482 28.12 -2.42 9.97
C ARG A 482 28.23 -1.69 8.62
N ALA A 483 29.37 -1.06 8.34
CA ALA A 483 29.59 -0.38 7.07
C ALA A 483 29.53 -1.32 5.86
N MET A 484 30.09 -2.53 5.96
CA MET A 484 30.00 -3.55 4.91
C MET A 484 28.55 -4.02 4.71
N ARG A 485 27.80 -4.25 5.80
CA ARG A 485 26.38 -4.63 5.73
C ARG A 485 25.53 -3.55 5.05
N LEU A 486 25.75 -2.28 5.40
CA LEU A 486 25.09 -1.13 4.77
C LEU A 486 25.43 -1.02 3.27
N TYR A 487 26.71 -1.05 2.90
CA TYR A 487 27.14 -0.96 1.50
C TYR A 487 26.63 -2.13 0.64
N GLY A 488 26.56 -3.34 1.21
CA GLY A 488 25.94 -4.50 0.55
C GLY A 488 24.43 -4.34 0.35
N ALA A 489 23.72 -3.80 1.35
CA ALA A 489 22.29 -3.51 1.25
C ALA A 489 21.97 -2.46 0.17
N ALA A 490 22.81 -1.42 0.03
CA ALA A 490 22.69 -0.42 -1.02
C ALA A 490 22.71 -1.04 -2.43
N HIS A 491 23.68 -1.92 -2.68
CA HIS A 491 23.79 -2.61 -3.97
C HIS A 491 22.58 -3.52 -4.26
N GLN A 492 21.98 -4.14 -3.24
CA GLN A 492 20.77 -4.93 -3.40
C GLN A 492 19.53 -4.04 -3.66
N ALA A 493 19.39 -2.94 -2.93
CA ALA A 493 18.29 -1.98 -3.12
C ALA A 493 18.26 -1.40 -4.54
N LYS A 494 19.43 -1.11 -5.11
CA LYS A 494 19.60 -0.67 -6.52
C LYS A 494 19.06 -1.69 -7.53
N ILE A 495 19.18 -3.00 -7.25
CA ILE A 495 18.60 -4.08 -8.06
C ILE A 495 17.07 -4.12 -7.86
N ASN A 496 16.60 -3.99 -6.61
CA ASN A 496 15.19 -4.05 -6.25
C ASN A 496 14.39 -2.87 -6.83
N GLY A 497 14.93 -1.65 -6.80
CA GLY A 497 14.27 -0.44 -7.33
C GLY A 497 13.91 -0.53 -8.82
N ASN A 498 14.75 -1.19 -9.63
CA ASN A 498 14.44 -1.45 -11.04
C ASN A 498 13.30 -2.48 -11.19
N GLN A 499 13.20 -3.48 -10.31
CA GLN A 499 12.05 -4.39 -10.30
C GLN A 499 10.77 -3.67 -9.85
N GLY A 500 10.87 -2.74 -8.90
CA GLY A 500 9.77 -1.92 -8.41
C GLY A 500 9.17 -1.04 -9.51
N ARG A 501 10.02 -0.28 -10.23
CA ARG A 501 9.60 0.54 -11.39
C ARG A 501 8.85 -0.29 -12.44
N ASN A 502 9.34 -1.50 -12.74
CA ASN A 502 8.70 -2.42 -13.70
C ASN A 502 7.33 -2.94 -13.22
N VAL A 503 7.07 -3.02 -11.91
CA VAL A 503 5.75 -3.40 -11.39
C VAL A 503 4.82 -2.19 -11.28
N GLN A 504 5.32 -1.01 -10.89
CA GLN A 504 4.53 0.24 -10.91
C GLN A 504 4.01 0.57 -12.32
N GLY A 505 4.86 0.48 -13.35
CA GLY A 505 4.43 0.69 -14.74
C GLY A 505 3.36 -0.31 -15.20
N ARG A 506 3.32 -1.53 -14.63
CA ARG A 506 2.24 -2.49 -14.91
C ARG A 506 0.93 -2.13 -14.21
N ILE A 507 0.97 -1.52 -13.03
CA ILE A 507 -0.24 -1.05 -12.33
C ILE A 507 -0.89 0.08 -13.13
N THR A 508 -0.12 1.12 -13.47
CA THR A 508 -0.63 2.27 -14.24
C THR A 508 -1.27 1.84 -15.57
N HIS A 509 -0.68 0.89 -16.31
CA HIS A 509 -1.29 0.37 -17.54
C HIS A 509 -2.51 -0.54 -17.33
N ILE A 510 -2.70 -1.12 -16.14
CA ILE A 510 -3.93 -1.83 -15.77
C ILE A 510 -5.05 -0.82 -15.48
N ASP A 511 -4.74 0.27 -14.77
CA ASP A 511 -5.71 1.32 -14.46
C ASP A 511 -6.19 2.01 -15.75
N GLU A 512 -5.26 2.38 -16.65
CA GLU A 512 -5.57 2.84 -18.03
C GLU A 512 -6.48 1.86 -18.80
N SER A 513 -6.32 0.55 -18.57
CA SER A 513 -7.12 -0.50 -19.22
C SER A 513 -8.51 -0.65 -18.60
N ILE A 514 -8.66 -0.42 -17.30
CA ILE A 514 -9.94 -0.40 -16.58
C ILE A 514 -10.78 0.80 -17.05
N ASP A 515 -10.19 1.98 -17.15
CA ASP A 515 -10.85 3.18 -17.67
C ASP A 515 -11.29 2.99 -19.12
N ALA A 516 -10.38 2.47 -19.96
CA ALA A 516 -10.65 2.15 -21.36
C ALA A 516 -11.85 1.20 -21.55
N LEU A 517 -11.96 0.15 -20.72
CA LEU A 517 -13.10 -0.78 -20.75
C LEU A 517 -14.37 -0.17 -20.18
N SER A 518 -14.27 0.62 -19.11
CA SER A 518 -15.41 1.24 -18.43
C SER A 518 -16.11 2.28 -19.30
N GLY A 519 -15.35 3.00 -20.13
CA GLY A 519 -15.89 3.95 -21.11
C GLY A 519 -16.57 3.34 -22.35
N GLY A 520 -16.71 2.02 -22.47
CA GLY A 520 -17.45 1.34 -23.54
C GLY A 520 -16.85 1.41 -24.96
N ASN A 521 -15.77 2.17 -25.16
CA ASN A 521 -15.11 2.43 -26.45
C ASN A 521 -14.56 1.19 -27.19
N TYR A 522 -14.66 0.00 -26.60
CA TYR A 522 -14.15 -1.27 -27.13
C TYR A 522 -15.18 -2.42 -27.05
N ASP A 523 -16.45 -2.11 -26.79
CA ASP A 523 -17.53 -3.10 -26.62
C ASP A 523 -17.70 -4.06 -27.82
N VAL A 524 -17.51 -3.53 -29.02
CA VAL A 524 -17.55 -4.29 -30.30
C VAL A 524 -16.28 -5.12 -30.52
N GLU A 525 -15.17 -4.71 -29.89
CA GLU A 525 -13.89 -5.38 -29.91
C GLU A 525 -13.90 -6.56 -28.92
N LEU A 526 -14.52 -6.40 -27.74
CA LEU A 526 -14.76 -7.44 -26.74
C LEU A 526 -15.49 -8.67 -27.31
N LEU A 527 -16.46 -8.48 -28.21
CA LEU A 527 -17.13 -9.59 -28.90
C LEU A 527 -16.15 -10.49 -29.66
N ASN A 528 -15.02 -9.97 -30.16
CA ASN A 528 -14.01 -10.78 -30.86
C ASN A 528 -13.20 -11.67 -29.90
N CYS A 529 -13.14 -11.36 -28.61
CA CYS A 529 -12.46 -12.20 -27.63
C CYS A 529 -13.16 -13.57 -27.45
N LEU A 530 -14.46 -13.66 -27.80
CA LEU A 530 -15.20 -14.94 -27.85
C LEU A 530 -14.81 -15.85 -29.03
N ARG A 531 -14.05 -15.36 -30.03
CA ARG A 531 -13.72 -16.14 -31.25
C ARG A 531 -12.70 -17.26 -31.00
N SER A 532 -11.80 -17.09 -30.04
CA SER A 532 -10.72 -18.04 -29.78
C SER A 532 -10.08 -17.78 -28.42
N GLN A 533 -9.90 -18.86 -27.64
CA GLN A 533 -9.11 -18.84 -26.39
C GLN A 533 -7.71 -18.23 -26.59
N HIS A 534 -7.10 -18.39 -27.76
CA HIS A 534 -5.78 -17.83 -28.07
C HIS A 534 -5.71 -16.29 -28.06
N GLY A 535 -6.85 -15.60 -28.18
CA GLY A 535 -6.92 -14.16 -27.93
C GLY A 535 -6.76 -13.83 -26.44
N LEU A 536 -7.34 -14.65 -25.56
CA LEU A 536 -7.23 -14.53 -24.11
C LEU A 536 -5.84 -14.93 -23.62
N ASP A 537 -5.22 -15.97 -24.20
CA ASP A 537 -3.84 -16.37 -23.85
C ASP A 537 -2.85 -15.19 -23.96
N SER A 538 -3.11 -14.25 -24.88
CA SER A 538 -2.29 -13.04 -25.07
C SER A 538 -2.50 -11.95 -24.01
N LEU A 539 -3.59 -12.01 -23.25
CA LEU A 539 -3.96 -11.06 -22.19
C LEU A 539 -3.40 -11.45 -20.81
N PHE A 540 -2.80 -12.64 -20.66
CA PHE A 540 -2.29 -13.13 -19.38
C PHE A 540 -0.85 -13.60 -19.49
N GLN A 541 -0.03 -13.35 -18.45
CA GLN A 541 1.35 -13.79 -18.44
C GLN A 541 1.43 -15.31 -18.65
N ARG A 542 2.19 -15.72 -19.68
CA ARG A 542 2.44 -17.12 -20.07
C ARG A 542 1.20 -17.89 -20.56
N GLY A 543 0.09 -17.22 -20.89
CA GLY A 543 -1.17 -17.86 -21.30
C GLY A 543 -2.00 -18.43 -20.16
N ASN A 544 -1.68 -18.08 -18.91
CA ASN A 544 -2.42 -18.55 -17.73
C ASN A 544 -3.72 -17.73 -17.52
N VAL A 545 -4.70 -17.94 -18.40
CA VAL A 545 -6.04 -17.35 -18.29
C VAL A 545 -6.75 -17.92 -17.04
N PRO A 546 -7.39 -17.10 -16.18
CA PRO A 546 -8.17 -17.61 -15.05
C PRO A 546 -9.28 -18.59 -15.49
N PRO A 547 -9.46 -19.74 -14.83
CA PRO A 547 -10.47 -20.74 -15.22
C PRO A 547 -11.91 -20.19 -15.25
N VAL A 548 -12.28 -19.29 -14.33
CA VAL A 548 -13.60 -18.64 -14.38
C VAL A 548 -13.79 -17.77 -15.61
N LEU A 549 -12.72 -17.11 -16.09
CA LEU A 549 -12.78 -16.28 -17.30
C LEU A 549 -13.01 -17.16 -18.52
N LEU A 550 -12.36 -18.33 -18.60
CA LEU A 550 -12.63 -19.32 -19.65
C LEU A 550 -14.06 -19.89 -19.57
N ALA A 551 -14.56 -20.18 -18.37
CA ALA A 551 -15.90 -20.74 -18.16
C ALA A 551 -17.01 -19.72 -18.47
N GLU A 552 -16.93 -18.51 -17.90
CA GLU A 552 -17.90 -17.44 -18.15
C GLU A 552 -17.84 -16.93 -19.59
N MET A 553 -16.67 -16.90 -20.25
CA MET A 553 -16.62 -16.57 -21.68
C MET A 553 -17.18 -17.68 -22.57
N SER A 554 -17.05 -18.96 -22.19
CA SER A 554 -17.75 -20.05 -22.87
C SER A 554 -19.28 -19.89 -22.71
N SER A 555 -19.74 -19.56 -21.50
CA SER A 555 -21.14 -19.26 -21.19
C SER A 555 -21.67 -18.05 -21.98
N CYS A 556 -20.91 -16.95 -22.05
CA CYS A 556 -21.23 -15.79 -22.89
C CYS A 556 -21.27 -16.15 -24.38
N GLY A 557 -20.37 -17.02 -24.87
CA GLY A 557 -20.39 -17.52 -26.24
C GLY A 557 -21.65 -18.33 -26.56
N GLU A 558 -22.08 -19.21 -25.65
CA GLU A 558 -23.35 -19.94 -25.78
C GLU A 558 -24.56 -19.03 -25.70
N ALA A 559 -24.58 -18.08 -24.75
CA ALA A 559 -25.66 -17.11 -24.60
C ALA A 559 -25.81 -16.29 -25.88
N LEU A 560 -24.70 -15.78 -26.41
CA LEU A 560 -24.66 -15.05 -27.68
C LEU A 560 -25.13 -15.91 -28.86
N TYR A 561 -24.72 -17.17 -28.92
CA TYR A 561 -25.21 -18.10 -29.94
C TYR A 561 -26.73 -18.31 -29.87
N ARG A 562 -27.30 -18.47 -28.67
CA ARG A 562 -28.75 -18.59 -28.46
C ARG A 562 -29.48 -17.30 -28.87
N ILE A 563 -28.99 -16.14 -28.41
CA ILE A 563 -29.53 -14.80 -28.71
C ILE A 563 -29.56 -14.55 -30.22
N VAL A 564 -28.40 -14.61 -30.88
CA VAL A 564 -28.26 -14.38 -32.33
C VAL A 564 -29.12 -15.37 -33.12
N SER A 565 -29.10 -16.66 -32.75
CA SER A 565 -29.90 -17.68 -33.43
C SER A 565 -31.40 -17.49 -33.26
N ASN A 566 -31.86 -16.87 -32.16
CA ASN A 566 -33.29 -16.59 -31.95
C ASN A 566 -33.72 -15.31 -32.67
N TYR A 567 -32.90 -14.25 -32.63
CA TYR A 567 -33.14 -13.00 -33.36
C TYR A 567 -33.34 -13.26 -34.87
N TYR A 568 -32.41 -13.95 -35.53
CA TYR A 568 -32.55 -14.23 -36.97
C TYR A 568 -33.69 -15.22 -37.30
N LYS A 569 -34.07 -16.13 -36.40
CA LYS A 569 -35.28 -16.98 -36.59
C LYS A 569 -36.56 -16.16 -36.54
N LEU A 570 -36.68 -15.24 -35.58
CA LEU A 570 -37.85 -14.37 -35.43
C LEU A 570 -37.97 -13.41 -36.63
N ASN A 571 -36.85 -12.85 -37.07
CA ASN A 571 -36.77 -11.95 -38.23
C ASN A 571 -36.72 -12.68 -39.60
N GLY A 572 -37.27 -13.90 -39.68
CA GLY A 572 -37.53 -14.59 -40.95
C GLY A 572 -36.32 -15.12 -41.72
N ALA A 573 -35.13 -15.17 -41.10
CA ALA A 573 -33.88 -15.64 -41.70
C ALA A 573 -33.42 -16.97 -41.07
N PRO A 574 -34.00 -18.13 -41.47
CA PRO A 574 -33.80 -19.42 -40.79
C PRO A 574 -32.39 -20.03 -40.95
N TYR A 575 -31.47 -19.39 -41.67
CA TYR A 575 -30.10 -19.84 -41.84
C TYR A 575 -29.10 -18.67 -41.75
N LEU A 576 -28.02 -18.89 -40.98
CA LEU A 576 -26.91 -17.97 -40.77
C LEU A 576 -26.00 -17.90 -42.02
N VAL A 577 -26.58 -17.61 -43.20
CA VAL A 577 -25.92 -17.74 -44.50
C VAL A 577 -26.16 -16.49 -45.35
N ARG A 578 -25.08 -15.79 -45.71
CA ARG A 578 -25.09 -14.63 -46.61
C ARG A 578 -24.15 -14.93 -47.77
N ASN A 579 -24.61 -14.72 -49.00
CA ASN A 579 -23.88 -15.04 -50.24
C ASN A 579 -23.31 -16.48 -50.27
N GLY A 580 -24.09 -17.47 -49.79
CA GLY A 580 -23.71 -18.89 -49.78
C GLY A 580 -22.66 -19.30 -48.75
N LYS A 581 -22.17 -18.38 -47.90
CA LYS A 581 -21.23 -18.68 -46.82
C LYS A 581 -21.92 -18.62 -45.46
N LYS A 582 -21.65 -19.61 -44.59
CA LYS A 582 -22.04 -19.56 -43.18
C LYS A 582 -21.34 -18.38 -42.52
N LEU A 583 -22.09 -17.43 -41.99
CA LEU A 583 -21.56 -16.31 -41.22
C LEU A 583 -21.18 -16.75 -39.81
N ASP A 584 -20.12 -16.13 -39.30
CA ASP A 584 -19.68 -16.28 -37.92
C ASP A 584 -20.64 -15.56 -36.98
N ILE A 585 -20.96 -16.20 -35.87
CA ILE A 585 -21.86 -15.75 -34.81
C ILE A 585 -21.38 -14.39 -34.26
N ILE A 586 -20.06 -14.21 -34.15
CA ILE A 586 -19.48 -12.96 -33.66
C ILE A 586 -19.60 -11.83 -34.69
N THR A 587 -19.55 -12.11 -36.00
CA THR A 587 -19.84 -11.10 -37.02
C THR A 587 -21.29 -10.64 -36.93
N LEU A 588 -22.22 -11.59 -36.79
CA LEU A 588 -23.65 -11.30 -36.67
C LEU A 588 -24.00 -10.55 -35.38
N ALA A 589 -23.38 -10.92 -34.26
CA ALA A 589 -23.49 -10.18 -32.99
C ALA A 589 -23.02 -8.72 -33.12
N ARG A 590 -21.95 -8.46 -33.88
CA ARG A 590 -21.47 -7.11 -34.18
C ARG A 590 -22.40 -6.35 -35.13
N GLU A 591 -23.05 -7.03 -36.09
CA GLU A 591 -24.08 -6.40 -36.95
C GLU A 591 -25.30 -5.97 -36.13
N ILE A 592 -25.77 -6.79 -35.17
CA ILE A 592 -26.88 -6.44 -34.27
C ILE A 592 -26.48 -5.31 -33.30
N TYR A 593 -25.30 -5.41 -32.66
CA TYR A 593 -24.83 -4.40 -31.70
C TYR A 593 -24.58 -3.01 -32.34
N MET A 594 -24.34 -2.95 -33.65
CA MET A 594 -24.21 -1.70 -34.42
C MET A 594 -25.51 -1.30 -35.14
N SER A 595 -26.66 -1.80 -34.69
CA SER A 595 -27.99 -1.48 -35.20
C SER A 595 -28.90 -0.97 -34.08
N ASP A 596 -30.12 -0.55 -34.44
CA ASP A 596 -31.14 -0.10 -33.47
C ASP A 596 -31.54 -1.21 -32.46
N ASP A 597 -31.26 -2.49 -32.77
CA ASP A 597 -31.49 -3.65 -31.90
C ASP A 597 -30.33 -3.93 -30.90
N ILE A 598 -29.52 -2.92 -30.57
CA ILE A 598 -28.34 -3.04 -29.67
C ILE A 598 -28.63 -3.79 -28.36
N ASP A 599 -29.81 -3.54 -27.76
CA ASP A 599 -30.27 -4.15 -26.50
C ASP A 599 -30.35 -5.69 -26.54
N VAL A 600 -30.42 -6.29 -27.74
CA VAL A 600 -30.41 -7.74 -27.92
C VAL A 600 -29.05 -8.35 -27.55
N VAL A 601 -27.95 -7.62 -27.77
CA VAL A 601 -26.57 -8.10 -27.55
C VAL A 601 -25.86 -7.39 -26.39
N ALA A 602 -26.30 -6.19 -26.02
CA ALA A 602 -25.74 -5.39 -24.91
C ALA A 602 -25.63 -6.11 -23.55
N PRO A 603 -26.53 -7.03 -23.15
CA PRO A 603 -26.35 -7.81 -21.92
C PRO A 603 -25.10 -8.68 -21.92
N VAL A 604 -24.77 -9.33 -23.06
CA VAL A 604 -23.57 -10.19 -23.18
C VAL A 604 -22.31 -9.33 -23.16
N VAL A 605 -22.31 -8.22 -23.89
CA VAL A 605 -21.19 -7.26 -23.92
C VAL A 605 -20.93 -6.68 -22.52
N THR A 606 -21.99 -6.27 -21.82
CA THR A 606 -21.89 -5.75 -20.46
C THR A 606 -21.40 -6.80 -19.47
N LYS A 607 -21.84 -8.06 -19.61
CA LYS A 607 -21.31 -9.19 -18.80
C LYS A 607 -19.82 -9.42 -19.05
N LEU A 608 -19.35 -9.37 -20.30
CA LEU A 608 -17.92 -9.50 -20.66
C LEU A 608 -17.08 -8.33 -20.14
N ARG A 609 -17.55 -7.09 -20.29
CA ARG A 609 -16.91 -5.88 -19.77
C ARG A 609 -16.75 -5.95 -18.25
N ALA A 610 -17.82 -6.28 -17.52
CA ALA A 610 -17.80 -6.43 -16.07
C ALA A 610 -16.79 -7.49 -15.60
N LEU A 611 -16.79 -8.65 -16.28
CA LEU A 611 -15.90 -9.78 -15.99
C LEU A 611 -14.41 -9.41 -16.18
N LEU A 612 -14.07 -8.72 -17.28
CA LEU A 612 -12.68 -8.32 -17.55
C LEU A 612 -12.18 -7.22 -16.61
N VAL A 613 -13.02 -6.24 -16.28
CA VAL A 613 -12.70 -5.21 -15.27
C VAL A 613 -12.44 -5.87 -13.91
N GLN A 614 -13.26 -6.83 -13.48
CA GLN A 614 -13.06 -7.54 -12.20
C GLN A 614 -11.74 -8.33 -12.17
N VAL A 615 -11.35 -8.97 -13.28
CA VAL A 615 -10.08 -9.69 -13.40
C VAL A 615 -8.88 -8.75 -13.34
N LEU A 616 -8.94 -7.59 -14.00
CA LEU A 616 -7.90 -6.57 -13.97
C LEU A 616 -7.72 -5.96 -12.58
N GLN A 617 -8.83 -5.67 -11.87
CA GLN A 617 -8.79 -5.17 -10.49
C GLN A 617 -8.11 -6.16 -9.52
N GLU A 618 -8.39 -7.47 -9.66
CA GLU A 618 -7.74 -8.51 -8.85
C GLU A 618 -6.22 -8.62 -9.14
N GLU A 619 -5.77 -8.55 -10.40
CA GLU A 619 -4.34 -8.49 -10.72
C GLU A 619 -3.71 -7.19 -10.18
N CYS A 620 -4.37 -6.04 -10.26
CA CYS A 620 -3.88 -4.78 -9.68
C CYS A 620 -3.63 -4.93 -8.17
N VAL A 621 -4.58 -5.50 -7.40
CA VAL A 621 -4.41 -5.77 -5.96
C VAL A 621 -3.23 -6.72 -5.68
N VAL A 622 -2.99 -7.72 -6.52
CA VAL A 622 -1.83 -8.63 -6.40
C VAL A 622 -0.51 -7.92 -6.71
N LEU A 623 -0.47 -7.06 -7.73
CA LEU A 623 0.72 -6.31 -8.11
C LEU A 623 1.07 -5.22 -7.12
N SER A 624 0.09 -4.49 -6.59
CA SER A 624 0.30 -3.51 -5.52
C SER A 624 0.92 -4.18 -4.29
N LYS A 625 0.37 -5.30 -3.81
CA LYS A 625 0.97 -6.08 -2.69
C LYS A 625 2.41 -6.50 -2.98
N ARG A 626 2.73 -6.91 -4.21
CA ARG A 626 4.10 -7.26 -4.63
C ARG A 626 5.02 -6.03 -4.73
N LEU A 627 4.52 -4.91 -5.22
CA LEU A 627 5.29 -3.67 -5.35
C LEU A 627 5.70 -3.14 -3.99
N THR A 628 4.77 -3.10 -3.04
CA THR A 628 5.04 -2.72 -1.66
C THR A 628 6.06 -3.66 -1.00
N GLN A 629 6.03 -4.96 -1.29
CA GLN A 629 7.08 -5.90 -0.86
C GLN A 629 8.46 -5.58 -1.45
N ILE A 630 8.54 -5.22 -2.73
CA ILE A 630 9.81 -4.87 -3.40
C ILE A 630 10.38 -3.57 -2.83
N TRP A 631 9.58 -2.52 -2.69
CA TRP A 631 10.05 -1.22 -2.19
C TRP A 631 10.55 -1.28 -0.74
N ARG A 632 9.95 -2.12 0.12
CA ARG A 632 10.44 -2.36 1.50
C ARG A 632 11.80 -3.06 1.58
N THR A 633 12.29 -3.64 0.48
CA THR A 633 13.66 -4.20 0.43
C THR A 633 14.67 -3.12 0.02
N GLY A 634 14.64 -2.01 0.77
CA GLY A 634 15.46 -0.81 0.58
C GLY A 634 16.85 -0.88 1.22
N TYR A 635 17.65 0.13 0.91
CA TYR A 635 18.88 0.48 1.63
C TYR A 635 18.47 1.16 2.96
N HIS A 636 19.34 1.21 3.96
CA HIS A 636 19.14 1.90 5.25
C HIS A 636 18.03 1.41 6.22
N GLU A 637 16.84 1.07 5.72
CA GLU A 637 15.56 0.99 6.45
C GLU A 637 15.64 0.36 7.86
N ALA A 638 16.24 -0.83 7.99
CA ALA A 638 16.14 -1.65 9.21
C ALA A 638 16.69 -0.97 10.49
N GLU A 639 17.72 -0.13 10.38
CA GLU A 639 18.20 0.66 11.53
C GLU A 639 17.35 1.91 11.75
N ALA A 640 16.98 2.59 10.67
CA ALA A 640 16.21 3.83 10.71
C ALA A 640 14.80 3.61 11.28
N TYR A 641 14.22 2.44 11.00
CA TYR A 641 13.01 1.91 11.63
C TYR A 641 13.15 1.79 13.16
N VAL A 642 14.25 1.21 13.66
CA VAL A 642 14.53 1.15 15.10
C VAL A 642 14.71 2.55 15.70
N ILE A 643 15.34 3.48 14.98
CA ILE A 643 15.47 4.87 15.41
C ILE A 643 14.06 5.50 15.54
N SER A 644 13.20 5.43 14.52
CA SER A 644 11.83 5.99 14.58
C SER A 644 10.95 5.34 15.63
N ASP A 645 11.03 4.02 15.81
CA ASP A 645 10.26 3.32 16.84
C ASP A 645 10.69 3.76 18.25
N ARG A 646 11.99 3.94 18.50
CA ARG A 646 12.49 4.46 19.78
C ARG A 646 12.18 5.94 19.97
N VAL A 647 12.40 6.78 18.96
CA VAL A 647 12.17 8.23 19.04
C VAL A 647 10.69 8.55 19.24
N SER A 648 9.78 7.96 18.47
CA SER A 648 8.34 8.21 18.62
C SER A 648 7.85 7.90 20.05
N VAL A 649 8.26 6.76 20.62
CA VAL A 649 7.95 6.37 22.01
C VAL A 649 8.54 7.34 23.02
N ILE A 650 9.83 7.70 22.89
CA ILE A 650 10.53 8.57 23.84
C ILE A 650 9.97 10.00 23.79
N VAL A 651 9.68 10.54 22.60
CA VAL A 651 9.09 11.87 22.42
C VAL A 651 7.70 11.95 23.05
N LYS A 652 6.81 10.97 22.79
CA LYS A 652 5.49 10.88 23.43
C LYS A 652 5.63 10.84 24.97
N ALA A 653 6.59 10.07 25.48
CA ALA A 653 6.84 9.94 26.91
C ALA A 653 7.35 11.22 27.58
N ILE A 654 8.24 11.97 26.91
CA ILE A 654 8.70 13.29 27.37
C ILE A 654 7.54 14.28 27.39
N ARG A 655 6.75 14.34 26.31
CA ARG A 655 5.60 15.27 26.17
C ARG A 655 4.47 15.02 27.15
N LYS A 656 4.22 13.76 27.49
CA LYS A 656 3.24 13.35 28.50
C LYS A 656 3.80 13.36 29.94
N CYS A 657 5.04 13.81 30.13
CA CYS A 657 5.75 13.83 31.42
C CYS A 657 5.82 12.45 32.13
N TRP A 658 5.84 11.36 31.36
CA TRP A 658 5.84 9.98 31.87
C TRP A 658 7.18 9.54 32.47
N PHE A 659 8.27 10.19 32.07
CA PHE A 659 9.57 10.11 32.73
C PHE A 659 9.97 11.50 33.20
N GLN A 660 10.48 11.59 34.43
CA GLN A 660 11.21 12.78 34.87
C GLN A 660 12.62 12.71 34.26
N THR A 661 12.99 13.76 33.52
CA THR A 661 14.30 13.93 32.86
C THR A 661 15.31 14.56 33.79
#